data_AF-A0A7S1SBE7-F1
#
_entry.id   AF-A0A7S1SBE7-F1
#
_cell.length_a   1.000
_cell.length_b   1.000
_cell.length_c   1.000
_cell.angle_alpha   90.00
_cell.angle_beta   90.00
_cell.angle_gamma   90.00
#
_symmetry.space_group_name_H-M   'P 1'
#
loop_
_entity.id
_entity.type
_entity.pdbx_description
1 polymer ?
#
loop_
_entity_poly.entity_id
_entity_poly.type
_entity_poly.pdbx_seq_one_letter_code
_entity_poly.pdbx_strand_id
1 'polypeptide(L)'
;MDQYGRGPDWQQPDMYFGSDGGAAPGGYPQDPDPSMAGNSTAYQRYTEKPGPGPIDPETGIAPRRLTDCVCAVIFVLYVLGMIILIIVVKNKTVNGYRYSDVRRLTRGMDYQARLCGVDEGVEDKPYLFWCRNNPAEWAAPSSLDLWNPSCVKECPNINGSHSPVACLYPEQKYICSSEDGAKCKIPGGQFGNVINFHVQSQQSIVYTNPYNTWPVGGRYCMPVNKTLRETILTGPLNAGVRAFGSFQDCWGVLFLSVMFTVAFSYFYVIMMNECAKFLVYGFLGTALTAFGVSGTFLLVTALPFPEVRNLNPLFNTHTELEAMVMTLGMGTFLVTTTCAISGTITHVAQYWGVIRELMKASTECFMAMRSMLVPPLLEALWKFFLAWILMSNFLSLVSVGWYDDHRTEIDGQRFKGLNARFYFDWSLYPWIIFYIYGAVWIMELCTAFGQFLVAFSVISWYFMKKEGSAKTGVPPLPPLHGTMDGIVYHFGSLCLGAAIVPWVRPIRIFNWILDESFPSAKAECCGPLAFLTGLCQCLGKSFGACSDTCRSHLTPTCCQRKGLAYKYTKNVYSDIIIRSQHFLPGSDRSSIIINNAKSCQKYMMCLTIITVIGVITVGSLSAVMTYIVILRTPSLSHPTSSTFITSPMAVSLFAFWLSGTITYGFTMLFDHTADTLLYCYAWNKKFNKDTVDFFVPESIGNLVAHLIEASDAYQYFGSARPEMYLASWMPKTYRETVNNRNSQRKQNKQQAQQSMQSQQMSAQMSSQRMQDPSFTGNPDDPGGQYVNMGYATPDQQEPEGGYYFGNPMYSGGGYDSSGRYVGAG
;
A
#
# COMPACT_ATOMS: atom_id res chain seq x y z
N MET A 1 -42.10 15.41 -50.78
CA MET A 1 -41.99 15.86 -49.37
C MET A 1 -40.51 15.80 -49.00
N ASP A 2 -39.64 16.65 -49.53
CA ASP A 2 -39.65 18.14 -49.62
C ASP A 2 -39.24 18.78 -48.27
N GLN A 3 -38.43 19.85 -48.18
CA GLN A 3 -37.36 20.39 -49.04
C GLN A 3 -36.70 21.56 -48.26
N TYR A 4 -35.39 21.81 -48.41
CA TYR A 4 -34.65 23.00 -47.91
C TYR A 4 -34.59 23.28 -46.38
N GLY A 5 -33.54 23.94 -45.84
CA GLY A 5 -32.24 24.28 -46.44
C GLY A 5 -31.37 25.28 -45.63
N ARG A 6 -30.10 25.41 -46.07
CA ARG A 6 -29.07 26.44 -45.78
C ARG A 6 -28.40 26.51 -44.39
N GLY A 7 -27.06 26.58 -44.41
CA GLY A 7 -26.22 27.11 -43.32
C GLY A 7 -25.82 28.58 -43.57
N PRO A 8 -24.73 29.05 -42.97
CA PRO A 8 -23.66 29.64 -43.81
C PRO A 8 -22.23 29.24 -43.41
N ASP A 9 -21.29 29.62 -44.27
CA ASP A 9 -19.88 29.22 -44.31
C ASP A 9 -18.98 29.80 -43.20
N TRP A 10 -17.86 29.12 -42.94
CA TRP A 10 -16.64 29.74 -42.44
C TRP A 10 -15.44 29.32 -43.30
N GLN A 11 -14.73 30.32 -43.80
CA GLN A 11 -13.64 30.19 -44.79
C GLN A 11 -12.37 29.61 -44.15
N GLN A 12 -11.65 28.79 -44.91
CA GLN A 12 -10.24 28.48 -44.66
C GLN A 12 -9.36 29.61 -45.23
N PRO A 13 -8.30 30.06 -44.55
CA PRO A 13 -7.21 30.81 -45.16
C PRO A 13 -6.08 29.86 -45.60
N ASP A 14 -5.61 30.05 -46.84
CA ASP A 14 -4.51 29.29 -47.43
C ASP A 14 -3.16 29.53 -46.75
N MET A 15 -2.36 28.48 -46.56
CA MET A 15 -0.94 28.61 -46.20
C MET A 15 -0.09 28.82 -47.46
N TYR A 16 0.29 30.07 -47.71
CA TYR A 16 1.34 30.39 -48.68
C TYR A 16 2.73 30.09 -48.11
N PHE A 17 3.52 29.30 -48.85
CA PHE A 17 4.97 29.24 -48.67
C PHE A 17 5.61 30.47 -49.33
N GLY A 18 6.42 31.21 -48.58
CA GLY A 18 7.27 32.28 -49.09
C GLY A 18 8.71 32.08 -48.62
N SER A 19 9.63 31.86 -49.56
CA SER A 19 11.07 31.93 -49.34
C SER A 19 11.58 33.37 -49.52
N ASP A 20 12.79 33.61 -49.01
CA ASP A 20 13.66 34.80 -49.12
C ASP A 20 13.88 35.44 -47.73
N GLY A 21 15.08 35.90 -47.33
CA GLY A 21 16.35 36.03 -48.06
C GLY A 21 16.94 37.42 -47.82
N GLY A 22 17.86 37.58 -46.86
CA GLY A 22 18.50 38.88 -46.58
C GLY A 22 19.25 38.91 -45.23
N ALA A 23 20.37 39.63 -45.17
CA ALA A 23 21.29 39.61 -44.02
C ALA A 23 21.80 41.00 -43.62
N ALA A 24 22.37 41.06 -42.41
CA ALA A 24 23.31 42.08 -41.91
C ALA A 24 22.66 43.44 -41.46
N PRO A 25 23.42 44.37 -40.82
CA PRO A 25 23.35 44.45 -39.35
C PRO A 25 23.19 45.87 -38.79
N GLY A 26 22.82 45.98 -37.50
CA GLY A 26 22.81 47.27 -36.79
C GLY A 26 22.78 47.09 -35.27
N GLY A 27 23.78 47.64 -34.59
CA GLY A 27 23.84 47.70 -33.13
C GLY A 27 23.99 49.15 -32.66
N TYR A 28 23.38 49.48 -31.52
CA TYR A 28 23.54 50.71 -30.74
C TYR A 28 23.19 50.38 -29.25
N PRO A 29 23.54 51.23 -28.25
CA PRO A 29 24.17 50.72 -27.04
C PRO A 29 23.22 50.44 -25.88
N GLN A 30 23.77 49.86 -24.81
CA GLN A 30 23.11 49.63 -23.53
C GLN A 30 22.80 50.94 -22.79
N ASP A 31 21.60 51.05 -22.24
CA ASP A 31 21.37 51.71 -20.96
C ASP A 31 21.39 50.65 -19.84
N PRO A 32 22.03 50.91 -18.67
CA PRO A 32 22.01 50.00 -17.54
C PRO A 32 20.75 50.18 -16.69
N ASP A 33 19.76 49.29 -16.81
CA ASP A 33 18.52 49.33 -16.03
C ASP A 33 18.75 48.91 -14.56
N PRO A 34 18.53 49.79 -13.57
CA PRO A 34 18.80 49.52 -12.17
C PRO A 34 17.58 48.93 -11.45
N SER A 35 17.14 47.72 -11.81
CA SER A 35 16.15 46.99 -11.01
C SER A 35 16.37 45.47 -10.96
N MET A 36 16.90 44.97 -9.83
CA MET A 36 16.95 43.54 -9.51
C MET A 36 15.57 42.99 -9.07
N ALA A 37 14.59 43.09 -9.97
CA ALA A 37 13.33 42.37 -9.88
C ALA A 37 13.31 41.31 -10.99
N GLY A 38 13.56 40.05 -10.63
CA GLY A 38 13.58 38.94 -11.60
C GLY A 38 12.31 38.91 -12.45
N ASN A 39 12.47 38.77 -13.76
CA ASN A 39 11.46 39.10 -14.77
C ASN A 39 10.17 38.26 -14.64
N SER A 40 9.22 38.76 -13.85
CA SER A 40 7.97 38.07 -13.49
C SER A 40 7.05 37.79 -14.68
N THR A 41 7.24 38.50 -15.80
CA THR A 41 6.48 38.29 -17.05
C THR A 41 6.67 36.89 -17.63
N ALA A 42 7.83 36.26 -17.39
CA ALA A 42 8.07 34.87 -17.77
C ALA A 42 7.13 33.93 -17.00
N TYR A 43 6.92 34.17 -15.70
CA TYR A 43 5.99 33.37 -14.89
C TYR A 43 4.53 33.60 -15.28
N GLN A 44 4.13 34.85 -15.54
CA GLN A 44 2.76 35.17 -15.96
C GLN A 44 2.37 34.49 -17.28
N ARG A 45 3.30 34.31 -18.22
CA ARG A 45 3.06 33.50 -19.44
C ARG A 45 2.68 32.05 -19.13
N TYR A 46 3.17 31.46 -18.03
CA TYR A 46 2.88 30.09 -17.63
C TYR A 46 1.59 29.93 -16.83
N THR A 47 1.06 30.98 -16.18
CA THR A 47 -0.10 30.90 -15.28
C THR A 47 -1.39 31.56 -15.80
N GLU A 48 -1.33 32.58 -16.67
CA GLU A 48 -2.45 33.52 -16.85
C GLU A 48 -3.33 33.32 -18.10
N LYS A 49 -3.24 32.19 -18.82
CA LYS A 49 -4.11 31.93 -20.00
C LYS A 49 -5.08 30.76 -19.80
N PRO A 50 -6.18 30.94 -19.05
CA PRO A 50 -7.31 30.02 -19.08
C PRO A 50 -8.06 30.15 -20.43
N GLY A 51 -8.16 29.06 -21.19
CA GLY A 51 -8.88 29.02 -22.47
C GLY A 51 -8.21 28.15 -23.52
N PRO A 52 -8.80 28.01 -24.72
CA PRO A 52 -8.23 27.24 -25.83
C PRO A 52 -7.09 27.99 -26.53
N GLY A 53 -5.99 28.22 -25.80
CA GLY A 53 -4.74 28.72 -26.37
C GLY A 53 -3.98 27.65 -27.18
N PRO A 54 -3.10 28.03 -28.11
CA PRO A 54 -2.14 27.09 -28.67
C PRO A 54 -1.21 26.54 -27.59
N ILE A 55 -0.68 25.34 -27.80
CA ILE A 55 0.40 24.77 -26.98
C ILE A 55 1.63 25.69 -27.10
N ASP A 56 2.31 25.97 -26.00
CA ASP A 56 3.54 26.77 -26.01
C ASP A 56 4.62 26.11 -26.89
N PRO A 57 5.10 26.77 -27.96
CA PRO A 57 6.08 26.20 -28.88
C PRO A 57 7.49 26.06 -28.28
N GLU A 58 7.82 26.75 -27.18
CA GLU A 58 9.12 26.61 -26.51
C GLU A 58 9.11 25.46 -25.49
N THR A 59 8.01 25.25 -24.75
CA THR A 59 7.96 24.31 -23.60
C THR A 59 7.09 23.08 -23.83
N GLY A 60 6.16 23.12 -24.78
CA GLY A 60 5.16 22.09 -25.01
C GLY A 60 4.06 22.04 -23.94
N ILE A 61 3.96 23.05 -23.08
CA ILE A 61 2.91 23.15 -22.06
C ILE A 61 1.57 23.48 -22.75
N ALA A 62 0.54 22.70 -22.45
CA ALA A 62 -0.82 22.90 -22.95
C ALA A 62 -1.63 23.82 -22.01
N PRO A 63 -2.62 24.56 -22.53
CA PRO A 63 -3.50 25.37 -21.68
C PRO A 63 -4.23 24.53 -20.63
N ARG A 64 -4.62 25.19 -19.53
CA ARG A 64 -5.44 24.58 -18.47
C ARG A 64 -6.82 24.21 -19.00
N ARG A 65 -7.28 23.01 -18.64
CA ARG A 65 -8.65 22.53 -18.85
C ARG A 65 -9.05 21.58 -17.73
N LEU A 66 -10.35 21.48 -17.50
CA LEU A 66 -10.93 20.56 -16.51
C LEU A 66 -10.57 19.11 -16.82
N THR A 67 -10.14 18.34 -15.82
CA THR A 67 -9.80 16.92 -15.94
C THR A 67 -10.58 16.04 -14.96
N ASP A 68 -11.09 14.91 -15.47
CA ASP A 68 -11.81 13.87 -14.73
C ASP A 68 -13.00 14.34 -13.86
N CYS A 69 -13.79 15.32 -14.34
CA CYS A 69 -14.95 15.87 -13.62
C CYS A 69 -15.92 14.80 -13.08
N VAL A 70 -16.11 13.70 -13.80
CA VAL A 70 -16.94 12.57 -13.35
C VAL A 70 -16.40 11.97 -12.05
N CYS A 71 -15.08 11.85 -11.88
CA CYS A 71 -14.49 11.35 -10.64
C CYS A 71 -14.64 12.35 -9.48
N ALA A 72 -14.55 13.66 -9.75
CA ALA A 72 -14.85 14.69 -8.75
C ALA A 72 -16.30 14.57 -8.24
N VAL A 73 -17.28 14.38 -9.14
CA VAL A 73 -18.68 14.18 -8.77
C VAL A 73 -18.86 12.88 -7.98
N ILE A 74 -18.25 11.76 -8.41
CA ILE A 74 -18.30 10.49 -7.67
C ILE A 74 -17.72 10.65 -6.26
N PHE A 75 -16.58 11.33 -6.11
CA PHE A 75 -15.96 11.58 -4.80
C PHE A 75 -16.87 12.42 -3.89
N VAL A 76 -17.47 13.51 -4.40
CA VAL A 76 -18.41 14.33 -3.62
C VAL A 76 -19.64 13.51 -3.20
N LEU A 77 -20.24 12.72 -4.11
CA LEU A 77 -21.35 11.83 -3.78
C LEU A 77 -20.95 10.76 -2.75
N TYR A 78 -19.72 10.24 -2.81
CA TYR A 78 -19.19 9.29 -1.83
C TYR A 78 -19.09 9.91 -0.43
N VAL A 79 -18.50 11.11 -0.33
CA VAL A 79 -18.36 11.86 0.93
C VAL A 79 -19.73 12.23 1.50
N LEU A 80 -20.68 12.66 0.65
CA LEU A 80 -22.07 12.88 1.07
C LEU A 80 -22.73 11.58 1.59
N GLY A 81 -22.50 10.44 0.94
CA GLY A 81 -22.93 9.12 1.41
C GLY A 81 -22.36 8.76 2.79
N MET A 82 -21.07 9.02 3.04
CA MET A 82 -20.46 8.85 4.36
C MET A 82 -21.08 9.76 5.42
N ILE A 83 -21.34 11.03 5.09
CA ILE A 83 -21.98 11.99 6.01
C ILE A 83 -23.41 11.54 6.34
N ILE A 84 -24.21 11.17 5.34
CA ILE A 84 -25.58 10.67 5.52
C ILE A 84 -25.58 9.40 6.38
N LEU A 85 -24.69 8.43 6.10
CA LEU A 85 -24.54 7.21 6.91
C LEU A 85 -24.30 7.53 8.39
N ILE A 86 -23.36 8.44 8.68
CA ILE A 86 -23.05 8.84 10.07
C ILE A 86 -24.22 9.58 10.72
N ILE A 87 -24.92 10.46 10.01
CA ILE A 87 -26.10 11.17 10.53
C ILE A 87 -27.23 10.17 10.86
N VAL A 88 -27.55 9.25 9.94
CA VAL A 88 -28.57 8.21 10.16
C VAL A 88 -28.20 7.34 11.37
N VAL A 89 -26.94 6.89 11.44
CA VAL A 89 -26.46 6.02 12.52
C VAL A 89 -26.49 6.71 13.89
N LYS A 90 -26.13 8.00 13.97
CA LYS A 90 -26.15 8.77 15.23
C LYS A 90 -27.56 9.17 15.68
N ASN A 91 -28.47 9.43 14.74
CA ASN A 91 -29.83 9.89 15.05
C ASN A 91 -30.85 8.75 15.23
N LYS A 92 -30.57 7.54 14.72
CA LYS A 92 -31.47 6.39 14.87
C LYS A 92 -31.55 5.94 16.34
N THR A 93 -32.76 5.65 16.79
CA THR A 93 -33.04 4.96 18.05
C THR A 93 -33.74 3.63 17.78
N VAL A 94 -33.51 2.64 18.64
CA VAL A 94 -34.11 1.30 18.56
C VAL A 94 -34.51 0.89 19.98
N ASN A 95 -35.76 0.50 20.18
CA ASN A 95 -36.33 0.08 21.48
C ASN A 95 -36.08 1.09 22.61
N GLY A 96 -36.09 2.39 22.32
CA GLY A 96 -35.82 3.48 23.27
C GLY A 96 -34.33 3.83 23.44
N TYR A 97 -33.41 2.96 23.03
CA TYR A 97 -31.97 3.18 23.14
C TYR A 97 -31.39 3.85 21.88
N ARG A 98 -30.26 4.55 22.03
CA ARG A 98 -29.49 5.06 20.88
C ARG A 98 -28.92 3.90 20.06
N TYR A 99 -29.02 3.97 18.74
CA TYR A 99 -28.49 2.92 17.87
C TYR A 99 -26.95 2.88 17.89
N SER A 100 -26.31 4.05 17.84
CA SER A 100 -24.87 4.25 18.04
C SER A 100 -24.60 4.90 19.40
N ASP A 101 -23.66 4.34 20.17
CA ASP A 101 -23.09 5.01 21.35
C ASP A 101 -21.64 4.58 21.60
N VAL A 102 -20.70 5.47 21.29
CA VAL A 102 -19.25 5.25 21.40
C VAL A 102 -18.85 4.79 22.82
N ARG A 103 -19.60 5.19 23.85
CA ARG A 103 -19.33 4.83 25.26
C ARG A 103 -19.47 3.32 25.52
N ARG A 104 -20.14 2.56 24.64
CA ARG A 104 -20.18 1.08 24.66
C ARG A 104 -18.83 0.42 24.38
N LEU A 105 -17.93 1.10 23.67
CA LEU A 105 -16.59 0.58 23.38
C LEU A 105 -15.66 0.67 24.60
N THR A 106 -16.01 1.50 25.57
CA THR A 106 -15.19 1.81 26.74
C THR A 106 -15.78 1.33 28.06
N ARG A 107 -17.12 1.30 28.20
CA ARG A 107 -17.83 0.92 29.43
C ARG A 107 -18.52 -0.43 29.32
N GLY A 108 -18.63 -1.11 30.45
CA GLY A 108 -19.43 -2.33 30.57
C GLY A 108 -20.94 -2.09 30.57
N MET A 109 -21.70 -3.12 30.22
CA MET A 109 -23.15 -3.17 30.33
C MET A 109 -23.55 -4.24 31.36
N ASP A 110 -24.59 -3.99 32.16
CA ASP A 110 -25.12 -4.98 33.09
C ASP A 110 -26.00 -6.05 32.40
N TYR A 111 -26.55 -6.97 33.20
CA TYR A 111 -27.48 -8.01 32.76
C TYR A 111 -28.79 -7.47 32.14
N GLN A 112 -29.15 -6.20 32.37
CA GLN A 112 -30.25 -5.50 31.69
C GLN A 112 -29.78 -4.72 30.46
N ALA A 113 -28.54 -4.96 30.02
CA ALA A 113 -27.83 -4.30 28.94
C ALA A 113 -27.70 -2.77 29.09
N ARG A 114 -27.86 -2.25 30.32
CA ARG A 114 -27.67 -0.83 30.64
C ARG A 114 -26.20 -0.51 30.79
N LEU A 115 -25.77 0.59 30.21
CA LEU A 115 -24.39 1.05 30.24
C LEU A 115 -24.05 1.68 31.59
N CYS A 116 -23.09 1.08 32.31
CA CYS A 116 -22.75 1.49 33.68
C CYS A 116 -22.30 2.95 33.76
N GLY A 117 -22.90 3.72 34.68
CA GLY A 117 -22.66 5.15 34.88
C GLY A 117 -23.13 6.03 33.72
N VAL A 118 -24.13 5.60 32.94
CA VAL A 118 -24.69 6.33 31.79
C VAL A 118 -26.21 6.20 31.69
N ASP A 119 -26.73 4.98 31.74
CA ASP A 119 -28.17 4.69 31.54
C ASP A 119 -28.98 4.77 32.84
N GLU A 120 -30.30 4.90 32.71
CA GLU A 120 -31.21 5.16 33.83
C GLU A 120 -31.21 4.04 34.90
N GLY A 121 -31.06 4.45 36.17
CA GLY A 121 -30.95 3.58 37.33
C GLY A 121 -29.54 3.02 37.59
N VAL A 122 -28.55 3.34 36.74
CA VAL A 122 -27.14 2.97 36.90
C VAL A 122 -26.17 4.14 36.72
N GLU A 123 -26.65 5.39 36.67
CA GLU A 123 -25.83 6.61 36.51
C GLU A 123 -24.82 6.80 37.65
N ASP A 124 -25.20 6.40 38.87
CA ASP A 124 -24.35 6.43 40.07
C ASP A 124 -23.44 5.19 40.20
N LYS A 125 -23.52 4.25 39.25
CA LYS A 125 -22.84 2.94 39.27
C LYS A 125 -21.89 2.80 38.07
N PRO A 126 -20.73 3.48 38.06
CA PRO A 126 -19.84 3.54 36.89
C PRO A 126 -19.04 2.26 36.65
N TYR A 127 -18.95 1.34 37.60
CA TYR A 127 -18.11 0.14 37.49
C TYR A 127 -18.92 -1.10 37.14
N LEU A 128 -18.42 -1.91 36.21
CA LEU A 128 -18.95 -3.25 35.96
C LEU A 128 -18.32 -4.30 36.91
N PHE A 129 -19.15 -5.07 37.61
CA PHE A 129 -18.76 -6.21 38.44
C PHE A 129 -19.28 -7.52 37.85
N TRP A 130 -18.44 -8.56 37.79
CA TRP A 130 -18.84 -9.88 37.31
C TRP A 130 -19.41 -10.72 38.45
N CYS A 131 -20.57 -11.31 38.22
CA CYS A 131 -21.24 -12.11 39.23
C CYS A 131 -20.58 -13.49 39.39
N ARG A 132 -20.72 -14.09 40.57
CA ARG A 132 -20.25 -15.45 40.89
C ARG A 132 -21.40 -16.45 40.76
N ASN A 133 -21.09 -17.67 40.34
CA ASN A 133 -22.10 -18.72 40.18
C ASN A 133 -22.66 -19.24 41.53
N ASN A 134 -21.88 -19.13 42.62
CA ASN A 134 -22.25 -19.55 43.96
C ASN A 134 -22.55 -18.31 44.84
N PRO A 135 -23.80 -17.84 44.97
CA PRO A 135 -24.10 -16.50 45.51
C PRO A 135 -23.90 -16.36 47.03
N ALA A 136 -24.06 -17.45 47.78
CA ALA A 136 -24.03 -17.45 49.26
C ALA A 136 -22.62 -17.59 49.86
N GLU A 137 -21.59 -17.92 49.06
CA GLU A 137 -20.24 -18.16 49.56
C GLU A 137 -19.43 -16.87 49.78
N TRP A 138 -18.70 -16.79 50.89
CA TRP A 138 -17.73 -15.73 51.16
C TRP A 138 -16.31 -16.01 50.64
N ALA A 139 -16.01 -17.26 50.26
CA ALA A 139 -14.72 -17.64 49.66
C ALA A 139 -14.51 -16.96 48.29
N ALA A 140 -13.29 -17.04 47.73
CA ALA A 140 -13.08 -16.67 46.33
C ALA A 140 -13.89 -17.59 45.40
N PRO A 141 -14.60 -17.07 44.38
CA PRO A 141 -15.42 -17.91 43.50
C PRO A 141 -14.54 -18.80 42.61
N SER A 142 -15.01 -20.02 42.34
CA SER A 142 -14.38 -20.96 41.40
C SER A 142 -14.58 -20.54 39.94
N SER A 143 -15.68 -19.85 39.65
CA SER A 143 -16.08 -19.40 38.31
C SER A 143 -16.97 -18.15 38.40
N LEU A 144 -16.93 -17.35 37.33
CA LEU A 144 -17.70 -16.12 37.18
C LEU A 144 -18.71 -16.25 36.05
N ASP A 145 -19.87 -15.63 36.21
CA ASP A 145 -20.81 -15.36 35.13
C ASP A 145 -20.30 -14.15 34.33
N LEU A 146 -19.75 -14.43 33.16
CA LEU A 146 -19.23 -13.42 32.23
C LEU A 146 -20.33 -12.77 31.37
N TRP A 147 -21.54 -13.32 31.38
CA TRP A 147 -22.65 -12.92 30.52
C TRP A 147 -23.67 -12.04 31.25
N ASN A 148 -23.80 -12.19 32.57
CA ASN A 148 -24.75 -11.45 33.40
C ASN A 148 -24.06 -10.61 34.51
N PRO A 149 -23.12 -9.71 34.17
CA PRO A 149 -22.49 -8.82 35.13
C PRO A 149 -23.47 -7.74 35.64
N SER A 150 -23.08 -7.00 36.68
CA SER A 150 -23.92 -5.98 37.32
C SER A 150 -23.15 -4.67 37.52
N CYS A 151 -23.81 -3.51 37.34
CA CYS A 151 -23.19 -2.22 37.63
C CYS A 151 -23.15 -1.96 39.15
N VAL A 152 -22.02 -1.49 39.66
CA VAL A 152 -21.80 -1.12 41.08
C VAL A 152 -21.21 0.28 41.22
N LYS A 153 -21.52 0.91 42.36
CA LYS A 153 -21.05 2.26 42.71
C LYS A 153 -19.56 2.31 43.05
N GLU A 154 -19.09 1.30 43.76
CA GLU A 154 -17.69 1.12 44.17
C GLU A 154 -17.31 -0.36 44.02
N CYS A 155 -16.05 -0.64 43.67
CA CYS A 155 -15.57 -2.02 43.54
C CYS A 155 -15.32 -2.65 44.92
N PRO A 156 -15.95 -3.80 45.25
CA PRO A 156 -15.77 -4.44 46.55
C PRO A 156 -14.31 -4.83 46.82
N ASN A 157 -13.79 -4.44 47.98
CA ASN A 157 -12.45 -4.75 48.46
C ASN A 157 -12.49 -5.41 49.86
N ILE A 158 -11.36 -5.93 50.34
CA ILE A 158 -11.27 -6.63 51.65
C ILE A 158 -11.56 -5.69 52.84
N ASN A 159 -11.32 -4.39 52.70
CA ASN A 159 -11.33 -3.43 53.83
C ASN A 159 -12.57 -2.51 53.84
N GLY A 160 -13.53 -2.71 52.94
CA GLY A 160 -14.66 -1.81 52.71
C GLY A 160 -16.01 -2.43 53.05
N SER A 161 -17.08 -1.72 52.71
CA SER A 161 -18.44 -2.22 52.90
C SER A 161 -18.69 -3.46 52.03
N HIS A 162 -18.87 -4.62 52.65
CA HIS A 162 -19.34 -5.86 52.02
C HIS A 162 -20.84 -5.78 51.66
N SER A 163 -21.25 -4.70 50.99
CA SER A 163 -22.61 -4.55 50.47
C SER A 163 -22.87 -5.65 49.44
N PRO A 164 -23.89 -6.51 49.62
CA PRO A 164 -24.14 -7.62 48.71
C PRO A 164 -24.58 -7.08 47.34
N VAL A 165 -24.04 -7.67 46.27
CA VAL A 165 -24.28 -7.22 44.90
C VAL A 165 -25.52 -7.92 44.34
N ALA A 166 -26.46 -7.15 43.79
CA ALA A 166 -27.65 -7.67 43.15
C ALA A 166 -27.30 -8.31 41.79
N CYS A 167 -27.14 -9.64 41.77
CA CYS A 167 -26.75 -10.40 40.58
C CYS A 167 -27.96 -11.15 39.99
N LEU A 168 -28.04 -11.24 38.66
CA LEU A 168 -29.01 -12.11 38.00
C LEU A 168 -28.63 -13.58 38.21
N TYR A 169 -29.54 -14.37 38.76
CA TYR A 169 -29.36 -15.81 38.90
C TYR A 169 -29.77 -16.53 37.60
N PRO A 170 -29.13 -17.67 37.24
CA PRO A 170 -29.49 -18.42 36.04
C PRO A 170 -30.97 -18.79 35.99
N GLU A 171 -31.55 -18.76 34.79
CA GLU A 171 -32.97 -19.06 34.55
C GLU A 171 -33.31 -20.50 35.00
N GLN A 172 -34.26 -20.61 35.92
CA GLN A 172 -34.75 -21.89 36.42
C GLN A 172 -36.04 -22.26 35.67
N LYS A 173 -35.98 -23.29 34.83
CA LYS A 173 -37.14 -23.87 34.17
C LYS A 173 -37.67 -25.04 34.99
N TYR A 174 -38.86 -24.86 35.57
CA TYR A 174 -39.60 -25.90 36.26
C TYR A 174 -40.67 -26.47 35.33
N ILE A 175 -40.59 -27.77 35.03
CA ILE A 175 -41.65 -28.50 34.32
C ILE A 175 -42.47 -29.21 35.39
N CYS A 176 -43.72 -28.79 35.59
CA CYS A 176 -44.66 -29.50 36.45
C CYS A 176 -45.42 -30.55 35.62
N SER A 177 -45.29 -31.82 35.97
CA SER A 177 -46.17 -32.91 35.53
C SER A 177 -47.19 -33.23 36.63
N SER A 178 -48.24 -34.00 36.30
CA SER A 178 -49.21 -34.49 37.29
C SER A 178 -48.68 -35.64 38.16
N GLU A 179 -47.55 -36.25 37.79
CA GLU A 179 -47.06 -37.51 38.39
C GLU A 179 -45.84 -37.31 39.31
N ASP A 180 -44.97 -36.32 39.04
CA ASP A 180 -43.75 -36.09 39.84
C ASP A 180 -43.91 -34.98 40.88
N GLY A 181 -43.91 -35.38 42.15
CA GLY A 181 -44.09 -34.47 43.28
C GLY A 181 -42.82 -33.68 43.64
N ALA A 182 -42.97 -32.38 43.89
CA ALA A 182 -42.53 -31.72 45.14
C ALA A 182 -42.71 -30.19 45.15
N LYS A 183 -42.65 -29.50 44.00
CA LYS A 183 -42.54 -28.02 43.96
C LYS A 183 -43.70 -27.27 43.31
N CYS A 184 -44.56 -27.94 42.56
CA CYS A 184 -45.67 -27.33 41.83
C CYS A 184 -46.75 -28.41 41.60
N LYS A 185 -47.90 -28.32 42.28
CA LYS A 185 -49.04 -29.21 42.07
C LYS A 185 -50.11 -28.46 41.28
N ILE A 186 -50.47 -28.98 40.10
CA ILE A 186 -51.62 -28.50 39.34
C ILE A 186 -52.89 -29.10 39.96
N PRO A 187 -53.92 -28.32 40.32
CA PRO A 187 -55.21 -28.88 40.71
C PRO A 187 -55.81 -29.62 39.49
N GLY A 188 -56.12 -30.91 39.67
CA GLY A 188 -56.58 -31.77 38.59
C GLY A 188 -57.82 -31.20 37.89
N GLY A 189 -57.77 -31.11 36.56
CA GLY A 189 -58.89 -30.61 35.76
C GLY A 189 -60.13 -31.49 35.89
N GLN A 190 -61.30 -30.87 35.99
CA GLN A 190 -62.59 -31.56 36.21
C GLN A 190 -63.05 -32.44 35.02
N PHE A 191 -62.32 -32.41 33.90
CA PHE A 191 -62.60 -33.15 32.67
C PHE A 191 -61.32 -33.79 32.14
N GLY A 192 -61.14 -35.10 32.38
CA GLY A 192 -60.42 -36.11 31.57
C GLY A 192 -59.11 -35.82 30.79
N ASN A 193 -58.43 -34.69 30.98
CA ASN A 193 -57.22 -34.35 30.21
C ASN A 193 -56.06 -35.28 30.56
N VAL A 194 -55.43 -35.87 29.54
CA VAL A 194 -54.55 -37.03 29.71
C VAL A 194 -53.20 -36.70 30.34
N ILE A 195 -52.56 -35.56 30.01
CA ILE A 195 -51.54 -34.85 30.81
C ILE A 195 -51.64 -33.34 30.51
N ASN A 196 -51.57 -32.49 31.53
CA ASN A 196 -51.28 -31.06 31.38
C ASN A 196 -49.85 -30.80 31.89
N PHE A 197 -48.99 -30.17 31.09
CA PHE A 197 -47.68 -29.68 31.53
C PHE A 197 -47.76 -28.19 31.87
N HIS A 198 -47.18 -27.79 33.01
CA HIS A 198 -46.99 -26.37 33.33
C HIS A 198 -45.50 -26.04 33.34
N VAL A 199 -45.03 -25.21 32.40
CA VAL A 199 -43.63 -24.77 32.33
C VAL A 199 -43.50 -23.41 32.98
N GLN A 200 -42.99 -23.37 34.21
CA GLN A 200 -42.67 -22.13 34.92
C GLN A 200 -41.19 -21.80 34.71
N SER A 201 -40.90 -20.78 33.89
CA SER A 201 -39.57 -20.16 33.85
C SER A 201 -39.48 -19.05 34.89
N GLN A 202 -38.48 -19.11 35.76
CA GLN A 202 -38.19 -18.08 36.76
C GLN A 202 -36.79 -17.51 36.55
N GLN A 203 -36.72 -16.20 36.38
CA GLN A 203 -35.49 -15.42 36.53
C GLN A 203 -35.59 -14.62 37.83
N SER A 204 -34.52 -14.56 38.61
CA SER A 204 -34.50 -13.88 39.91
C SER A 204 -33.19 -13.13 40.13
N ILE A 205 -33.28 -12.01 40.84
CA ILE A 205 -32.10 -11.25 41.28
C ILE A 205 -31.74 -11.75 42.69
N VAL A 206 -30.53 -12.25 42.85
CA VAL A 206 -30.02 -12.77 44.13
C VAL A 206 -28.88 -11.89 44.62
N TYR A 207 -29.06 -11.38 45.85
CA TYR A 207 -28.03 -10.65 46.57
C TYR A 207 -26.86 -11.58 46.89
N THR A 208 -25.73 -11.27 46.29
CA THR A 208 -24.57 -12.14 46.18
C THR A 208 -23.40 -11.58 46.99
N ASN A 209 -22.75 -12.43 47.77
CA ASN A 209 -21.60 -12.03 48.59
C ASN A 209 -20.41 -11.65 47.69
N PRO A 210 -19.92 -10.39 47.78
CA PRO A 210 -18.88 -9.91 46.88
C PRO A 210 -17.53 -10.57 47.17
N TYR A 211 -16.69 -10.64 46.13
CA TYR A 211 -15.30 -11.08 46.24
C TYR A 211 -14.35 -9.90 45.99
N ASN A 212 -13.09 -10.05 46.40
CA ASN A 212 -12.11 -8.96 46.33
C ASN A 212 -11.77 -8.56 44.88
N THR A 213 -12.07 -7.31 44.55
CA THR A 213 -11.82 -6.66 43.26
C THR A 213 -11.10 -5.34 43.44
N TRP A 214 -10.64 -4.77 42.33
CA TRP A 214 -10.02 -3.44 42.30
C TRP A 214 -10.44 -2.70 41.01
N PRO A 215 -10.58 -1.36 41.06
CA PRO A 215 -11.09 -0.58 39.93
C PRO A 215 -10.07 -0.44 38.79
N VAL A 216 -10.54 -0.65 37.56
CA VAL A 216 -9.76 -0.56 36.31
C VAL A 216 -10.48 0.29 35.26
N GLY A 217 -9.72 1.19 34.64
CA GLY A 217 -10.17 2.23 33.71
C GLY A 217 -11.20 3.23 34.26
N GLY A 218 -11.46 3.23 35.58
CA GLY A 218 -12.66 3.87 36.15
C GLY A 218 -13.99 3.25 35.68
N ARG A 219 -13.97 2.01 35.17
CA ARG A 219 -15.06 1.39 34.37
C ARG A 219 -15.35 -0.08 34.72
N TYR A 220 -14.39 -0.81 35.32
CA TYR A 220 -14.49 -2.25 35.60
C TYR A 220 -13.95 -2.61 37.00
N CYS A 221 -14.53 -3.61 37.65
CA CYS A 221 -14.02 -4.20 38.90
C CYS A 221 -13.30 -5.52 38.60
N MET A 222 -11.98 -5.47 38.43
CA MET A 222 -11.20 -6.67 38.07
C MET A 222 -10.89 -7.51 39.31
N PRO A 223 -10.97 -8.86 39.24
CA PRO A 223 -10.57 -9.73 40.34
C PRO A 223 -9.12 -9.52 40.78
N VAL A 224 -8.87 -9.61 42.08
CA VAL A 224 -7.50 -9.67 42.62
C VAL A 224 -6.85 -11.03 42.29
N ASN A 225 -7.62 -12.11 42.27
CA ASN A 225 -7.14 -13.43 41.82
C ASN A 225 -6.77 -13.41 40.31
N LYS A 226 -5.59 -13.94 39.96
CA LYS A 226 -5.05 -13.95 38.60
C LYS A 226 -5.87 -14.81 37.64
N THR A 227 -6.27 -16.02 38.04
CA THR A 227 -6.99 -16.96 37.17
C THR A 227 -8.35 -16.39 36.73
N LEU A 228 -9.13 -15.86 37.67
CA LEU A 228 -10.41 -15.20 37.39
C LEU A 228 -10.26 -13.96 36.51
N ARG A 229 -9.15 -13.22 36.68
CA ARG A 229 -8.83 -12.05 35.86
C ARG A 229 -8.51 -12.44 34.42
N GLU A 230 -7.77 -13.52 34.22
CA GLU A 230 -7.46 -14.05 32.89
C GLU A 230 -8.74 -14.49 32.15
N THR A 231 -9.69 -15.15 32.82
CA THR A 231 -10.99 -15.52 32.22
C THR A 231 -11.79 -14.32 31.69
N ILE A 232 -11.71 -13.17 32.36
CA ILE A 232 -12.34 -11.92 31.91
C ILE A 232 -11.61 -11.32 30.70
N LEU A 233 -10.26 -11.36 30.71
CA LEU A 233 -9.41 -10.77 29.66
C LEU A 233 -9.40 -11.58 28.35
N THR A 234 -9.65 -12.89 28.41
CA THR A 234 -9.82 -13.76 27.24
C THR A 234 -11.26 -13.81 26.75
N GLY A 235 -12.24 -13.63 27.64
CA GLY A 235 -13.67 -13.61 27.32
C GLY A 235 -14.17 -12.24 26.84
N PRO A 236 -15.11 -11.59 27.55
CA PRO A 236 -15.83 -10.40 27.04
C PRO A 236 -14.94 -9.16 26.87
N LEU A 237 -13.82 -9.06 27.59
CA LEU A 237 -12.82 -7.99 27.42
C LEU A 237 -11.65 -8.44 26.53
N ASN A 238 -11.96 -9.03 25.38
CA ASN A 238 -10.94 -9.42 24.40
C ASN A 238 -10.11 -8.20 23.89
N ALA A 239 -8.98 -8.48 23.23
CA ALA A 239 -8.04 -7.46 22.79
C ALA A 239 -8.64 -6.46 21.77
N GLY A 240 -9.58 -6.89 20.94
CA GLY A 240 -10.19 -6.07 19.88
C GLY A 240 -11.04 -4.93 20.43
N VAL A 241 -11.96 -5.23 21.35
CA VAL A 241 -12.81 -4.20 21.99
C VAL A 241 -11.95 -3.19 22.76
N ARG A 242 -10.94 -3.69 23.50
CA ARG A 242 -9.98 -2.84 24.23
C ARG A 242 -9.16 -1.91 23.33
N ALA A 243 -8.83 -2.33 22.10
CA ALA A 243 -8.14 -1.50 21.13
C ALA A 243 -9.01 -0.33 20.66
N PHE A 244 -10.27 -0.58 20.27
CA PHE A 244 -11.15 0.51 19.81
C PHE A 244 -11.50 1.52 20.90
N GLY A 245 -11.81 1.04 22.12
CA GLY A 245 -12.08 1.93 23.26
C GLY A 245 -10.89 2.84 23.65
N SER A 246 -9.66 2.45 23.29
CA SER A 246 -8.45 3.24 23.58
C SER A 246 -8.33 4.52 22.73
N PHE A 247 -9.07 4.62 21.62
CA PHE A 247 -9.01 5.80 20.74
C PHE A 247 -9.89 6.97 21.21
N GLN A 248 -10.84 6.76 22.12
CA GLN A 248 -11.79 7.78 22.56
C GLN A 248 -11.09 9.00 23.19
N ASP A 249 -10.11 8.77 24.07
CA ASP A 249 -9.48 9.80 24.91
C ASP A 249 -8.03 10.15 24.47
N CYS A 250 -7.55 9.60 23.35
CA CYS A 250 -6.14 9.66 22.96
C CYS A 250 -5.68 10.91 22.18
N TRP A 251 -6.61 11.80 21.80
CA TRP A 251 -6.35 12.90 20.84
C TRP A 251 -5.18 13.80 21.23
N GLY A 252 -5.02 14.13 22.52
CA GLY A 252 -3.96 15.01 23.00
C GLY A 252 -2.56 14.41 22.82
N VAL A 253 -2.42 13.09 23.04
CA VAL A 253 -1.16 12.38 22.81
C VAL A 253 -0.86 12.31 21.32
N LEU A 254 -1.86 12.02 20.49
CA LEU A 254 -1.70 12.01 19.03
C LEU A 254 -1.31 13.39 18.49
N PHE A 255 -1.89 14.47 19.02
CA PHE A 255 -1.51 15.84 18.64
C PHE A 255 -0.05 16.15 19.00
N LEU A 256 0.38 15.82 20.22
CA LEU A 256 1.78 15.95 20.63
C LEU A 256 2.72 15.10 19.75
N SER A 257 2.29 13.90 19.37
CA SER A 257 3.02 13.01 18.45
C SER A 257 3.16 13.61 17.05
N VAL A 258 2.10 14.26 16.52
CA VAL A 258 2.16 15.01 15.25
C VAL A 258 3.07 16.22 15.35
N MET A 259 3.02 17.00 16.43
CA MET A 259 3.94 18.14 16.63
C MET A 259 5.41 17.68 16.69
N PHE A 260 5.69 16.58 17.38
CA PHE A 260 7.01 15.93 17.38
C PHE A 260 7.40 15.46 15.96
N THR A 261 6.48 14.82 15.23
CA THR A 261 6.69 14.34 13.85
C THR A 261 7.08 15.49 12.92
N VAL A 262 6.37 16.63 12.99
CA VAL A 262 6.64 17.81 12.16
C VAL A 262 8.03 18.39 12.48
N ALA A 263 8.34 18.60 13.76
CA ALA A 263 9.65 19.11 14.18
C ALA A 263 10.79 18.18 13.74
N PHE A 264 10.63 16.87 13.93
CA PHE A 264 11.63 15.88 13.56
C PHE A 264 11.72 15.66 12.04
N SER A 265 10.65 15.89 11.28
CA SER A 265 10.66 15.86 9.81
C SER A 265 11.39 17.07 9.22
N TYR A 266 11.24 18.27 9.80
CA TYR A 266 12.08 19.42 9.44
C TYR A 266 13.56 19.16 9.77
N PHE A 267 13.84 18.63 10.96
CA PHE A 267 15.20 18.22 11.33
C PHE A 267 15.78 17.19 10.36
N TYR A 268 14.99 16.19 9.95
CA TYR A 268 15.38 15.20 8.94
C TYR A 268 15.72 15.86 7.60
N VAL A 269 14.88 16.76 7.08
CA VAL A 269 15.14 17.47 5.82
C VAL A 269 16.44 18.30 5.88
N ILE A 270 16.70 18.98 7.00
CA ILE A 270 17.92 19.77 7.21
C ILE A 270 19.15 18.84 7.30
N MET A 271 19.09 17.77 8.10
CA MET A 271 20.19 16.81 8.24
C MET A 271 20.46 16.02 6.95
N MET A 272 19.45 15.82 6.10
CA MET A 272 19.64 15.25 4.75
C MET A 272 20.39 16.19 3.80
N ASN A 273 20.40 17.51 4.03
CA ASN A 273 21.25 18.40 3.25
C ASN A 273 22.73 18.26 3.66
N GLU A 274 23.02 18.36 4.95
CA GLU A 274 24.40 18.40 5.47
C GLU A 274 25.06 17.02 5.54
N CYS A 275 24.32 16.01 6.01
CA CYS A 275 24.86 14.77 6.57
C CYS A 275 24.19 13.49 6.04
N ALA A 276 23.61 13.53 4.84
CA ALA A 276 22.85 12.40 4.24
C ALA A 276 23.51 11.02 4.40
N LYS A 277 24.84 10.93 4.19
CA LYS A 277 25.56 9.66 4.31
C LYS A 277 25.48 9.12 5.74
N PHE A 278 25.87 9.93 6.72
CA PHE A 278 25.82 9.54 8.12
C PHE A 278 24.40 9.15 8.55
N LEU A 279 23.40 9.92 8.11
CA LEU A 279 22.00 9.69 8.45
C LEU A 279 21.47 8.37 7.87
N VAL A 280 21.65 8.12 6.57
CA VAL A 280 21.13 6.93 5.89
C VAL A 280 21.82 5.65 6.40
N TYR A 281 23.16 5.63 6.48
CA TYR A 281 23.88 4.47 7.02
C TYR A 281 23.68 4.30 8.53
N GLY A 282 23.49 5.40 9.28
CA GLY A 282 23.17 5.37 10.70
C GLY A 282 21.85 4.65 10.97
N PHE A 283 20.78 5.05 10.27
CA PHE A 283 19.47 4.41 10.47
C PHE A 283 19.42 2.97 9.96
N LEU A 284 19.99 2.68 8.78
CA LEU A 284 20.09 1.30 8.31
C LEU A 284 20.93 0.43 9.25
N GLY A 285 22.03 0.96 9.79
CA GLY A 285 22.88 0.28 10.77
C GLY A 285 22.18 0.02 12.10
N THR A 286 21.43 0.98 12.65
CA THR A 286 20.65 0.78 13.87
C THR A 286 19.47 -0.18 13.68
N ALA A 287 18.83 -0.17 12.50
CA ALA A 287 17.76 -1.13 12.18
C ALA A 287 18.33 -2.54 12.01
N LEU A 288 19.50 -2.68 11.37
CA LEU A 288 20.23 -3.94 11.21
C LEU A 288 20.59 -4.55 12.56
N THR A 289 21.15 -3.77 13.49
CA THR A 289 21.51 -4.28 14.83
C THR A 289 20.28 -4.59 15.68
N ALA A 290 19.26 -3.72 15.67
CA ALA A 290 18.02 -3.94 16.42
C ALA A 290 17.30 -5.22 15.98
N PHE A 291 16.98 -5.36 14.68
CA PHE A 291 16.29 -6.56 14.18
C PHE A 291 17.17 -7.81 14.21
N GLY A 292 18.49 -7.67 14.00
CA GLY A 292 19.43 -8.79 14.11
C GLY A 292 19.49 -9.36 15.52
N VAL A 293 19.65 -8.49 16.53
CA VAL A 293 19.67 -8.91 17.95
C VAL A 293 18.30 -9.42 18.40
N SER A 294 17.21 -8.69 18.13
CA SER A 294 15.87 -9.13 18.54
C SER A 294 15.41 -10.41 17.84
N GLY A 295 15.68 -10.56 16.53
CA GLY A 295 15.35 -11.76 15.79
C GLY A 295 16.13 -12.98 16.27
N THR A 296 17.44 -12.82 16.48
CA THR A 296 18.29 -13.89 17.04
C THR A 296 17.88 -14.26 18.46
N PHE A 297 17.59 -13.26 19.31
CA PHE A 297 17.09 -13.49 20.67
C PHE A 297 15.81 -14.34 20.67
N LEU A 298 14.81 -13.97 19.85
CA LEU A 298 13.58 -14.76 19.74
C LEU A 298 13.86 -16.19 19.30
N LEU A 299 14.63 -16.40 18.22
CA LEU A 299 14.97 -17.75 17.74
C LEU A 299 15.73 -18.58 18.79
N VAL A 300 16.65 -17.98 19.55
CA VAL A 300 17.38 -18.64 20.64
C VAL A 300 16.45 -18.99 21.80
N THR A 301 15.48 -18.14 22.15
CA THR A 301 14.48 -18.43 23.20
C THR A 301 13.43 -19.49 22.81
N ALA A 302 13.31 -19.83 21.52
CA ALA A 302 12.46 -20.92 21.05
C ALA A 302 13.09 -22.31 21.24
N LEU A 303 14.39 -22.40 21.54
CA LEU A 303 15.09 -23.65 21.81
C LEU A 303 14.56 -24.34 23.09
N PRO A 304 14.75 -25.66 23.25
CA PRO A 304 14.20 -26.43 24.38
C PRO A 304 14.99 -26.24 25.70
N PHE A 305 15.43 -25.02 26.01
CA PHE A 305 16.15 -24.67 27.23
C PHE A 305 15.24 -23.83 28.16
N PRO A 306 14.77 -24.38 29.30
CA PRO A 306 13.79 -23.71 30.17
C PRO A 306 14.23 -22.34 30.68
N GLU A 307 15.51 -22.21 31.05
CA GLU A 307 16.10 -20.97 31.57
C GLU A 307 16.03 -19.82 30.56
N VAL A 308 16.29 -20.13 29.28
CA VAL A 308 16.28 -19.15 28.20
C VAL A 308 14.84 -18.81 27.77
N ARG A 309 13.94 -19.79 27.78
CA ARG A 309 12.52 -19.61 27.45
C ARG A 309 11.83 -18.59 28.35
N ASN A 310 12.11 -18.61 29.65
CA ASN A 310 11.53 -17.70 30.64
C ASN A 310 11.89 -16.21 30.43
N LEU A 311 12.98 -15.92 29.69
CA LEU A 311 13.37 -14.54 29.33
C LEU A 311 12.49 -13.92 28.25
N ASN A 312 11.75 -14.73 27.48
CA ASN A 312 10.89 -14.25 26.41
C ASN A 312 9.47 -13.96 26.96
N PRO A 313 8.98 -12.70 26.91
CA PRO A 313 7.67 -12.33 27.43
C PRO A 313 6.49 -13.10 26.84
N LEU A 314 6.59 -13.62 25.61
CA LEU A 314 5.50 -14.32 24.93
C LEU A 314 5.12 -15.63 25.65
N PHE A 315 6.08 -16.33 26.25
CA PHE A 315 5.82 -17.54 27.04
C PHE A 315 5.17 -17.23 28.41
N ASN A 316 5.17 -15.97 28.84
CA ASN A 316 4.48 -15.52 30.05
C ASN A 316 3.05 -15.02 29.77
N THR A 317 2.66 -14.82 28.49
CA THR A 317 1.35 -14.26 28.11
C THR A 317 0.48 -15.17 27.26
N HIS A 318 1.05 -16.22 26.66
CA HIS A 318 0.36 -17.15 25.77
C HIS A 318 0.66 -18.61 26.18
N THR A 319 -0.15 -19.55 25.67
CA THR A 319 0.15 -20.98 25.89
C THR A 319 1.48 -21.37 25.25
N GLU A 320 2.16 -22.40 25.74
CA GLU A 320 3.51 -22.75 25.26
C GLU A 320 3.58 -22.95 23.73
N LEU A 321 2.55 -23.57 23.14
CA LEU A 321 2.48 -23.82 21.71
C LEU A 321 2.30 -22.52 20.91
N GLU A 322 1.38 -21.64 21.33
CA GLU A 322 1.17 -20.32 20.71
C GLU A 322 2.42 -19.46 20.83
N ALA A 323 3.01 -19.38 22.02
CA ALA A 323 4.23 -18.63 22.29
C ALA A 323 5.41 -19.14 21.44
N MET A 324 5.56 -20.46 21.27
CA MET A 324 6.58 -21.06 20.41
C MET A 324 6.36 -20.71 18.94
N VAL A 325 5.13 -20.84 18.42
CA VAL A 325 4.81 -20.49 17.02
C VAL A 325 5.01 -18.99 16.76
N MET A 326 4.55 -18.12 17.66
CA MET A 326 4.76 -16.67 17.56
C MET A 326 6.24 -16.31 17.61
N THR A 327 7.01 -16.90 18.53
CA THR A 327 8.45 -16.63 18.69
C THR A 327 9.24 -17.06 17.46
N LEU A 328 8.97 -18.26 16.92
CA LEU A 328 9.63 -18.74 15.69
C LEU A 328 9.26 -17.88 14.47
N GLY A 329 7.98 -17.54 14.31
CA GLY A 329 7.49 -16.70 13.21
C GLY A 329 8.09 -15.29 13.25
N MET A 330 8.02 -14.61 14.40
CA MET A 330 8.58 -13.27 14.59
C MET A 330 10.11 -13.27 14.50
N GLY A 331 10.79 -14.26 15.10
CA GLY A 331 12.24 -14.39 15.03
C GLY A 331 12.74 -14.58 13.60
N THR A 332 12.11 -15.49 12.84
CA THR A 332 12.42 -15.72 11.42
C THR A 332 12.18 -14.46 10.60
N PHE A 333 11.03 -13.79 10.78
CA PHE A 333 10.70 -12.54 10.09
C PHE A 333 11.75 -11.44 10.33
N LEU A 334 12.15 -11.21 11.58
CA LEU A 334 13.16 -10.21 11.93
C LEU A 334 14.55 -10.55 11.36
N VAL A 335 14.96 -11.83 11.37
CA VAL A 335 16.22 -12.24 10.73
C VAL A 335 16.18 -12.06 9.21
N THR A 336 15.08 -12.42 8.54
CA THR A 336 14.94 -12.16 7.09
C THR A 336 14.93 -10.66 6.78
N THR A 337 14.36 -9.83 7.65
CA THR A 337 14.40 -8.36 7.54
C THR A 337 15.83 -7.82 7.72
N THR A 338 16.62 -8.43 8.61
CA THR A 338 18.05 -8.09 8.81
C THR A 338 18.88 -8.42 7.55
N CYS A 339 18.63 -9.55 6.91
CA CYS A 339 19.20 -9.87 5.60
C CYS A 339 18.79 -8.85 4.52
N ALA A 340 17.51 -8.48 4.47
CA ALA A 340 16.98 -7.49 3.53
C ALA A 340 17.62 -6.09 3.71
N ILE A 341 17.81 -5.65 4.96
CA ILE A 341 18.53 -4.40 5.28
C ILE A 341 20.00 -4.51 4.85
N SER A 342 20.65 -5.67 5.02
CA SER A 342 22.03 -5.88 4.58
C SER A 342 22.19 -5.70 3.07
N GLY A 343 21.29 -6.27 2.26
CA GLY A 343 21.26 -6.07 0.80
C GLY A 343 20.94 -4.62 0.42
N THR A 344 20.06 -3.97 1.19
CA THR A 344 19.73 -2.55 1.00
C THR A 344 20.96 -1.64 1.26
N ILE A 345 21.78 -1.95 2.26
CA ILE A 345 23.03 -1.23 2.56
C ILE A 345 24.05 -1.36 1.41
N THR A 346 24.23 -2.57 0.85
CA THR A 346 25.17 -2.77 -0.27
C THR A 346 24.67 -2.10 -1.55
N HIS A 347 23.36 -2.13 -1.83
CA HIS A 347 22.76 -1.39 -2.94
C HIS A 347 22.98 0.13 -2.79
N VAL A 348 22.69 0.70 -1.60
CA VAL A 348 22.96 2.13 -1.33
C VAL A 348 24.45 2.47 -1.48
N ALA A 349 25.37 1.56 -1.11
CA ALA A 349 26.80 1.77 -1.31
C ALA A 349 27.20 1.84 -2.78
N GLN A 350 26.65 0.96 -3.62
CA GLN A 350 26.92 0.95 -5.05
C GLN A 350 26.36 2.20 -5.77
N TYR A 351 25.16 2.65 -5.40
CA TYR A 351 24.48 3.77 -6.07
C TYR A 351 24.62 5.13 -5.38
N TRP A 352 25.42 5.24 -4.30
CA TRP A 352 25.55 6.45 -3.48
C TRP A 352 25.88 7.72 -4.30
N GLY A 353 26.78 7.62 -5.28
CA GLY A 353 27.15 8.76 -6.12
C GLY A 353 25.96 9.36 -6.89
N VAL A 354 25.12 8.50 -7.47
CA VAL A 354 23.90 8.89 -8.19
C VAL A 354 22.87 9.50 -7.25
N ILE A 355 22.63 8.84 -6.11
CA ILE A 355 21.71 9.31 -5.07
C ILE A 355 22.12 10.71 -4.59
N ARG A 356 23.42 10.95 -4.36
CA ARG A 356 23.95 12.25 -3.93
C ARG A 356 23.67 13.36 -4.94
N GLU A 357 23.90 13.15 -6.24
CA GLU A 357 23.68 14.21 -7.24
C GLU A 357 22.18 14.47 -7.48
N LEU A 358 21.33 13.44 -7.51
CA LEU A 358 19.86 13.61 -7.58
C LEU A 358 19.31 14.36 -6.37
N MET A 359 19.83 14.06 -5.18
CA MET A 359 19.45 14.72 -3.93
C MET A 359 19.87 16.19 -3.93
N LYS A 360 21.11 16.52 -4.35
CA LYS A 360 21.55 17.92 -4.52
C LYS A 360 20.65 18.68 -5.49
N ALA A 361 20.37 18.12 -6.68
CA ALA A 361 19.49 18.75 -7.67
C ALA A 361 18.08 19.00 -7.14
N SER A 362 17.58 18.10 -6.28
CA SER A 362 16.30 18.27 -5.60
C SER A 362 16.34 19.40 -4.58
N THR A 363 17.37 19.43 -3.74
CA THR A 363 17.55 20.48 -2.72
C THR A 363 17.75 21.85 -3.36
N GLU A 364 18.54 21.95 -4.43
CA GLU A 364 18.70 23.17 -5.24
C GLU A 364 17.33 23.73 -5.66
N CYS A 365 16.47 22.88 -6.22
CA CYS A 365 15.14 23.25 -6.68
C CYS A 365 14.21 23.73 -5.55
N PHE A 366 14.02 22.93 -4.48
CA PHE A 366 13.07 23.31 -3.43
C PHE A 366 13.62 24.33 -2.42
N MET A 367 14.95 24.50 -2.28
CA MET A 367 15.53 25.59 -1.47
C MET A 367 15.54 26.93 -2.21
N ALA A 368 15.63 26.93 -3.54
CA ALA A 368 15.33 28.12 -4.34
C ALA A 368 13.87 28.57 -4.12
N MET A 369 12.94 27.62 -4.04
CA MET A 369 11.52 27.87 -3.73
C MET A 369 11.18 27.55 -2.26
N ARG A 370 11.75 28.30 -1.30
CA ARG A 370 11.54 28.05 0.16
C ARG A 370 10.07 27.90 0.59
N SER A 371 9.12 28.47 -0.16
CA SER A 371 7.67 28.28 0.03
C SER A 371 7.21 26.81 -0.10
N MET A 372 7.96 25.93 -0.78
CA MET A 372 7.71 24.48 -0.84
C MET A 372 7.85 23.76 0.51
N LEU A 373 8.48 24.39 1.52
CA LEU A 373 8.54 23.84 2.88
C LEU A 373 7.27 24.09 3.70
N VAL A 374 6.30 24.86 3.19
CA VAL A 374 5.03 25.18 3.87
C VAL A 374 3.92 24.15 3.59
N PRO A 375 3.70 23.66 2.34
CA PRO A 375 2.69 22.63 2.08
C PRO A 375 2.75 21.39 2.98
N PRO A 376 3.92 20.77 3.26
CA PRO A 376 3.99 19.60 4.16
C PRO A 376 3.52 19.88 5.60
N LEU A 377 3.70 21.12 6.08
CA LEU A 377 3.22 21.55 7.40
C LEU A 377 1.69 21.70 7.41
N LEU A 378 1.12 22.32 6.38
CA LEU A 378 -0.33 22.46 6.23
C LEU A 378 -0.99 21.09 6.03
N GLU A 379 -0.36 20.21 5.23
CA GLU A 379 -0.75 18.82 5.03
C GLU A 379 -0.74 18.04 6.35
N ALA A 380 0.27 18.25 7.22
CA ALA A 380 0.36 17.61 8.53
C ALA A 380 -0.81 18.00 9.46
N LEU A 381 -1.11 19.29 9.56
CA LEU A 381 -2.20 19.80 10.38
C LEU A 381 -3.56 19.28 9.87
N TRP A 382 -3.79 19.37 8.56
CA TRP A 382 -5.05 18.92 7.95
C TRP A 382 -5.23 17.39 8.05
N LYS A 383 -4.17 16.60 7.84
CA LYS A 383 -4.18 15.14 8.06
C LYS A 383 -4.52 14.77 9.50
N PHE A 384 -4.03 15.49 10.51
CA PHE A 384 -4.41 15.26 11.91
C PHE A 384 -5.91 15.47 12.13
N PHE A 385 -6.47 16.62 11.70
CA PHE A 385 -7.89 16.91 11.90
C PHE A 385 -8.80 15.93 11.14
N LEU A 386 -8.46 15.60 9.89
CA LEU A 386 -9.19 14.58 9.12
C LEU A 386 -9.11 13.21 9.77
N ALA A 387 -7.92 12.74 10.17
CA ALA A 387 -7.76 11.44 10.83
C ALA A 387 -8.57 11.38 12.13
N TRP A 388 -8.62 12.46 12.91
CA TRP A 388 -9.43 12.55 14.12
C TRP A 388 -10.95 12.50 13.85
N ILE A 389 -11.44 13.29 12.89
CA ILE A 389 -12.85 13.28 12.48
C ILE A 389 -13.25 11.91 11.94
N LEU A 390 -12.41 11.32 11.08
CA LEU A 390 -12.65 10.02 10.47
C LEU A 390 -12.67 8.91 11.53
N MET A 391 -11.74 8.94 12.51
CA MET A 391 -11.69 8.00 13.63
C MET A 391 -12.91 8.14 14.55
N SER A 392 -13.29 9.35 14.96
CA SER A 392 -14.45 9.59 15.83
C SER A 392 -15.77 9.07 15.23
N ASN A 393 -15.94 9.28 13.93
CA ASN A 393 -17.07 8.75 13.17
C ASN A 393 -16.99 7.22 12.96
N PHE A 394 -15.79 6.66 12.74
CA PHE A 394 -15.59 5.21 12.70
C PHE A 394 -15.93 4.53 14.04
N LEU A 395 -15.52 5.11 15.18
CA LEU A 395 -15.89 4.66 16.52
C LEU A 395 -17.42 4.66 16.72
N SER A 396 -18.13 5.61 16.09
CA SER A 396 -19.60 5.61 16.10
C SER A 396 -20.15 4.37 15.37
N LEU A 397 -19.66 4.08 14.16
CA LEU A 397 -20.10 2.91 13.37
C LEU A 397 -19.85 1.57 14.07
N VAL A 398 -18.67 1.37 14.68
CA VAL A 398 -18.37 0.10 15.38
C VAL A 398 -19.09 -0.03 16.75
N SER A 399 -19.76 1.03 17.22
CA SER A 399 -20.59 1.02 18.43
C SER A 399 -22.08 0.69 18.19
N VAL A 400 -22.43 0.40 16.93
CA VAL A 400 -23.80 0.17 16.51
C VAL A 400 -24.31 -1.21 16.92
N GLY A 401 -25.54 -1.23 17.42
CA GLY A 401 -26.27 -2.47 17.64
C GLY A 401 -27.65 -2.23 18.23
N TRP A 402 -28.30 -3.32 18.60
CA TRP A 402 -29.62 -3.36 19.20
C TRP A 402 -29.63 -4.33 20.39
N TYR A 403 -30.71 -4.31 21.16
CA TYR A 403 -30.85 -5.11 22.37
C TYR A 403 -32.00 -6.09 22.22
N ASP A 404 -31.74 -7.36 22.48
CA ASP A 404 -32.79 -8.39 22.65
C ASP A 404 -33.12 -8.50 24.14
N ASP A 405 -34.29 -7.98 24.52
CA ASP A 405 -34.88 -8.09 25.86
C ASP A 405 -35.94 -9.22 25.94
N HIS A 406 -36.28 -9.86 24.82
CA HIS A 406 -37.33 -10.89 24.71
C HIS A 406 -36.73 -12.31 24.70
N ARG A 407 -35.85 -12.58 25.68
CA ARG A 407 -35.09 -13.83 25.75
C ARG A 407 -35.82 -15.04 26.33
N THR A 408 -36.94 -14.85 27.04
CA THR A 408 -37.65 -15.96 27.69
C THR A 408 -38.62 -16.60 26.72
N GLU A 409 -38.22 -17.69 26.07
CA GLU A 409 -39.06 -18.43 25.14
C GLU A 409 -39.88 -19.52 25.85
N ILE A 410 -41.21 -19.42 25.77
CA ILE A 410 -42.20 -20.37 26.29
C ILE A 410 -43.15 -20.69 25.13
N ASP A 411 -43.28 -21.95 24.76
CA ASP A 411 -44.12 -22.45 23.66
C ASP A 411 -43.94 -21.68 22.32
N GLY A 412 -42.70 -21.31 22.01
CA GLY A 412 -42.33 -20.55 20.80
C GLY A 412 -42.67 -19.05 20.87
N GLN A 413 -43.33 -18.58 21.92
CA GLN A 413 -43.56 -17.16 22.18
C GLN A 413 -42.43 -16.58 23.04
N ARG A 414 -41.98 -15.38 22.68
CA ARG A 414 -40.88 -14.69 23.35
C ARG A 414 -41.40 -13.61 24.29
N PHE A 415 -41.05 -13.73 25.56
CA PHE A 415 -41.43 -12.82 26.63
C PHE A 415 -40.24 -11.98 27.09
N LYS A 416 -40.51 -10.74 27.48
CA LYS A 416 -39.52 -9.82 28.04
C LYS A 416 -38.98 -10.37 29.37
N GLY A 417 -37.67 -10.60 29.42
CA GLY A 417 -36.99 -11.14 30.60
C GLY A 417 -36.45 -10.05 31.54
N LEU A 418 -35.82 -10.48 32.64
CA LEU A 418 -34.94 -9.62 33.45
C LEU A 418 -33.58 -9.40 32.77
N ASN A 419 -33.27 -10.18 31.74
CA ASN A 419 -32.02 -10.18 31.01
C ASN A 419 -32.19 -9.57 29.62
N ALA A 420 -31.30 -8.65 29.24
CA ALA A 420 -31.16 -8.19 27.86
C ALA A 420 -29.74 -8.39 27.35
N ARG A 421 -29.58 -8.66 26.05
CA ARG A 421 -28.27 -8.84 25.41
C ARG A 421 -28.09 -7.91 24.24
N PHE A 422 -26.92 -7.25 24.18
CA PHE A 422 -26.50 -6.45 23.04
C PHE A 422 -26.08 -7.35 21.86
N TYR A 423 -26.59 -7.04 20.68
CA TYR A 423 -26.19 -7.62 19.41
C TYR A 423 -25.67 -6.53 18.48
N PHE A 424 -24.44 -6.72 17.98
CA PHE A 424 -23.88 -5.89 16.92
C PHE A 424 -24.70 -6.07 15.64
N ASP A 425 -25.02 -4.96 14.95
CA ASP A 425 -25.80 -5.04 13.71
C ASP A 425 -24.88 -5.38 12.52
N TRP A 426 -24.81 -6.68 12.22
CA TRP A 426 -24.04 -7.21 11.09
C TRP A 426 -24.47 -6.66 9.72
N SER A 427 -25.69 -6.11 9.57
CA SER A 427 -26.09 -5.43 8.33
C SER A 427 -25.29 -4.15 8.05
N LEU A 428 -24.62 -3.59 9.07
CA LEU A 428 -23.74 -2.44 8.93
C LEU A 428 -22.34 -2.81 8.37
N TYR A 429 -21.96 -4.08 8.34
CA TYR A 429 -20.64 -4.52 7.88
C TYR A 429 -20.22 -3.99 6.49
N PRO A 430 -21.03 -4.07 5.41
CA PRO A 430 -20.69 -3.46 4.13
C PRO A 430 -20.54 -1.94 4.20
N TRP A 431 -21.32 -1.26 5.05
CA TRP A 431 -21.23 0.18 5.27
C TRP A 431 -19.96 0.59 6.03
N ILE A 432 -19.46 -0.28 6.92
CA ILE A 432 -18.14 -0.11 7.56
C ILE A 432 -17.01 -0.25 6.54
N ILE A 433 -17.07 -1.22 5.62
CA ILE A 433 -16.08 -1.35 4.54
C ILE A 433 -16.09 -0.12 3.63
N PHE A 434 -17.28 0.35 3.23
CA PHE A 434 -17.47 1.60 2.50
C PHE A 434 -16.84 2.77 3.25
N TYR A 435 -17.12 2.91 4.55
CA TYR A 435 -16.53 3.98 5.35
C TYR A 435 -14.99 3.91 5.44
N ILE A 436 -14.41 2.71 5.61
CA ILE A 436 -12.95 2.51 5.66
C ILE A 436 -12.30 2.88 4.32
N TYR A 437 -12.87 2.44 3.20
CA TYR A 437 -12.36 2.82 1.87
C TYR A 437 -12.41 4.34 1.67
N GLY A 438 -13.53 4.98 2.04
CA GLY A 438 -13.67 6.44 2.00
C GLY A 438 -12.66 7.17 2.88
N ALA A 439 -12.39 6.68 4.09
CA ALA A 439 -11.39 7.24 4.99
C ALA A 439 -9.98 7.18 4.40
N VAL A 440 -9.60 6.04 3.78
CA VAL A 440 -8.33 5.91 3.05
C VAL A 440 -8.29 6.87 1.85
N TRP A 441 -9.37 6.96 1.08
CA TRP A 441 -9.46 7.83 -0.10
C TRP A 441 -9.31 9.31 0.27
N ILE A 442 -9.97 9.77 1.33
CA ILE A 442 -9.87 11.14 1.85
C ILE A 442 -8.43 11.46 2.32
N MET A 443 -7.80 10.55 3.08
CA MET A 443 -6.43 10.76 3.57
C MET A 443 -5.39 10.74 2.44
N GLU A 444 -5.61 9.93 1.40
CA GLU A 444 -4.74 9.86 0.22
C GLU A 444 -5.01 10.97 -0.79
N LEU A 445 -6.18 11.62 -0.75
CA LEU A 445 -6.42 12.87 -1.49
C LEU A 445 -5.50 13.98 -0.99
N CYS A 446 -5.24 14.07 0.32
CA CYS A 446 -4.25 15.00 0.87
C CYS A 446 -2.83 14.70 0.34
N THR A 447 -2.43 13.42 0.33
CA THR A 447 -1.15 12.98 -0.23
C THR A 447 -1.04 13.26 -1.73
N ALA A 448 -2.10 13.03 -2.50
CA ALA A 448 -2.17 13.32 -3.93
C ALA A 448 -2.08 14.83 -4.21
N PHE A 449 -2.71 15.65 -3.36
CA PHE A 449 -2.62 17.11 -3.43
C PHE A 449 -1.17 17.58 -3.16
N GLY A 450 -0.52 17.07 -2.11
CA GLY A 450 0.89 17.33 -1.83
C GLY A 450 1.81 16.94 -2.99
N GLN A 451 1.58 15.76 -3.60
CA GLN A 451 2.27 15.32 -4.82
C GLN A 451 2.10 16.31 -5.98
N PHE A 452 0.86 16.72 -6.25
CA PHE A 452 0.57 17.71 -7.29
C PHE A 452 1.24 19.07 -7.03
N LEU A 453 1.19 19.60 -5.80
CA LEU A 453 1.82 20.89 -5.45
C LEU A 453 3.34 20.87 -5.64
N VAL A 454 4.00 19.76 -5.26
CA VAL A 454 5.43 19.58 -5.48
C VAL A 454 5.73 19.51 -6.99
N ALA A 455 5.03 18.65 -7.74
CA ALA A 455 5.22 18.56 -9.18
C ALA A 455 4.99 19.91 -9.89
N PHE A 456 3.97 20.67 -9.48
CA PHE A 456 3.63 21.97 -10.06
C PHE A 456 4.74 23.00 -9.84
N SER A 457 5.24 23.09 -8.61
CA SER A 457 6.33 24.00 -8.24
C SER A 457 7.60 23.66 -9.02
N VAL A 458 7.92 22.37 -9.12
CA VAL A 458 9.12 21.87 -9.82
C VAL A 458 9.04 22.06 -11.34
N ILE A 459 7.87 21.85 -11.96
CA ILE A 459 7.63 22.15 -13.37
C ILE A 459 7.77 23.65 -13.63
N SER A 460 7.15 24.48 -12.79
CA SER A 460 7.26 25.94 -12.88
C SER A 460 8.71 26.39 -12.83
N TRP A 461 9.53 25.80 -11.95
CA TRP A 461 10.95 26.12 -11.83
C TRP A 461 11.82 25.57 -12.97
N TYR A 462 11.54 24.35 -13.45
CA TYR A 462 12.28 23.74 -14.55
C TYR A 462 12.17 24.57 -15.84
N PHE A 463 10.97 25.06 -16.18
CA PHE A 463 10.76 25.83 -17.42
C PHE A 463 11.09 27.33 -17.30
N MET A 464 11.71 27.81 -16.22
CA MET A 464 12.33 29.14 -16.22
C MET A 464 13.65 29.09 -16.99
N LYS A 465 13.83 30.01 -17.95
CA LYS A 465 15.11 30.18 -18.65
C LYS A 465 16.22 30.51 -17.65
N LYS A 466 17.41 29.95 -17.84
CA LYS A 466 18.59 30.32 -17.06
C LYS A 466 19.10 31.72 -17.43
N GLU A 467 19.74 32.36 -16.47
CA GLU A 467 20.61 33.52 -16.69
C GLU A 467 22.05 33.06 -16.41
N GLY A 468 22.78 32.76 -17.49
CA GLY A 468 24.08 32.06 -17.40
C GLY A 468 23.92 30.62 -16.94
N SER A 469 24.64 30.22 -15.88
CA SER A 469 24.56 28.89 -15.26
C SER A 469 23.37 28.73 -14.31
N ALA A 470 22.81 29.82 -13.78
CA ALA A 470 21.88 29.81 -12.67
C ALA A 470 20.42 30.09 -13.08
N LYS A 471 19.47 29.64 -12.24
CA LYS A 471 18.05 30.02 -12.30
C LYS A 471 17.79 31.11 -11.25
N THR A 472 17.76 32.37 -11.68
CA THR A 472 17.67 33.57 -10.84
C THR A 472 16.24 34.01 -10.55
N GLY A 473 15.35 33.89 -11.52
CA GLY A 473 13.92 34.05 -11.30
C GLY A 473 13.41 32.97 -10.34
N VAL A 474 12.64 33.36 -9.32
CA VAL A 474 11.85 32.43 -8.49
C VAL A 474 10.40 32.86 -8.61
N PRO A 475 9.45 31.95 -8.91
CA PRO A 475 8.07 32.38 -9.10
C PRO A 475 7.45 32.76 -7.74
N PRO A 476 6.65 33.82 -7.65
CA PRO A 476 6.00 34.21 -6.40
C PRO A 476 4.96 33.15 -5.98
N LEU A 477 5.19 32.56 -4.81
CA LEU A 477 4.31 31.58 -4.14
C LEU A 477 3.77 30.44 -5.05
N PRO A 478 4.64 29.60 -5.66
CA PRO A 478 4.21 28.57 -6.61
C PRO A 478 3.17 27.57 -6.05
N PRO A 479 3.26 27.13 -4.78
CA PRO A 479 2.23 26.27 -4.18
C PRO A 479 0.83 26.91 -4.09
N LEU A 480 0.70 28.24 -4.06
CA LEU A 480 -0.61 28.90 -4.01
C LEU A 480 -1.32 28.79 -5.37
N HIS A 481 -0.62 29.12 -6.46
CA HIS A 481 -1.16 28.92 -7.81
C HIS A 481 -1.39 27.44 -8.12
N GLY A 482 -0.49 26.55 -7.68
CA GLY A 482 -0.70 25.10 -7.76
C GLY A 482 -1.92 24.63 -6.96
N THR A 483 -2.25 25.27 -5.84
CA THR A 483 -3.47 24.97 -5.06
C THR A 483 -4.72 25.36 -5.85
N MET A 484 -4.72 26.55 -6.47
CA MET A 484 -5.83 27.02 -7.30
C MET A 484 -6.02 26.13 -8.53
N ASP A 485 -4.95 25.82 -9.28
CA ASP A 485 -5.02 24.95 -10.46
C ASP A 485 -5.43 23.51 -10.10
N GLY A 486 -4.94 23.01 -8.97
CA GLY A 486 -5.29 21.69 -8.43
C GLY A 486 -6.77 21.57 -8.06
N ILE A 487 -7.37 22.61 -7.48
CA ILE A 487 -8.79 22.63 -7.10
C ILE A 487 -9.71 22.93 -8.29
N VAL A 488 -9.37 23.93 -9.12
CA VAL A 488 -10.24 24.42 -10.20
C VAL A 488 -10.20 23.50 -11.41
N TYR A 489 -9.01 23.08 -11.87
CA TYR A 489 -8.87 22.34 -13.13
C TYR A 489 -8.68 20.84 -12.91
N HIS A 490 -7.90 20.44 -11.90
CA HIS A 490 -7.39 19.07 -11.81
C HIS A 490 -7.96 18.21 -10.67
N PHE A 491 -8.93 18.72 -9.92
CA PHE A 491 -9.45 18.05 -8.71
C PHE A 491 -9.98 16.64 -8.99
N GLY A 492 -10.65 16.42 -10.13
CA GLY A 492 -11.10 15.08 -10.53
C GLY A 492 -9.96 14.09 -10.73
N SER A 493 -8.83 14.53 -11.28
CA SER A 493 -7.64 13.69 -11.47
C SER A 493 -6.92 13.42 -10.16
N LEU A 494 -6.96 14.36 -9.20
CA LEU A 494 -6.46 14.15 -7.84
C LEU A 494 -7.33 13.14 -7.08
N CYS A 495 -8.66 13.23 -7.19
CA CYS A 495 -9.59 12.22 -6.66
C CYS A 495 -9.32 10.84 -7.27
N LEU A 496 -9.15 10.74 -8.59
CA LEU A 496 -8.92 9.46 -9.26
C LEU A 496 -7.57 8.84 -8.91
N GLY A 497 -6.52 9.67 -8.80
CA GLY A 497 -5.21 9.24 -8.34
C GLY A 497 -5.25 8.74 -6.88
N ALA A 498 -5.92 9.48 -5.99
CA ALA A 498 -6.13 9.07 -4.61
C ALA A 498 -6.97 7.79 -4.45
N ALA A 499 -7.86 7.49 -5.40
CA ALA A 499 -8.67 6.27 -5.40
C ALA A 499 -7.88 5.00 -5.79
N ILE A 500 -6.83 5.16 -6.63
CA ILE A 500 -6.10 4.03 -7.26
C ILE A 500 -4.70 3.83 -6.66
N VAL A 501 -3.91 4.90 -6.54
CA VAL A 501 -2.49 4.84 -6.15
C VAL A 501 -2.25 4.15 -4.79
N PRO A 502 -3.04 4.34 -3.72
CA PRO A 502 -2.74 3.70 -2.44
C PRO A 502 -2.89 2.18 -2.45
N TRP A 503 -3.74 1.60 -3.30
CA TRP A 503 -3.94 0.15 -3.34
C TRP A 503 -2.83 -0.57 -4.13
N VAL A 504 -2.25 0.10 -5.13
CA VAL A 504 -1.10 -0.45 -5.87
C VAL A 504 0.25 -0.14 -5.22
N ARG A 505 0.31 0.84 -4.30
CA ARG A 505 1.55 1.25 -3.61
C ARG A 505 2.17 0.12 -2.75
N PRO A 506 1.42 -0.63 -1.92
CA PRO A 506 1.96 -1.80 -1.21
C PRO A 506 2.55 -2.85 -2.15
N ILE A 507 1.88 -3.16 -3.26
CA ILE A 507 2.38 -4.13 -4.26
C ILE A 507 3.71 -3.64 -4.86
N ARG A 508 3.81 -2.35 -5.20
CA ARG A 508 5.06 -1.76 -5.71
C ARG A 508 6.18 -1.75 -4.66
N ILE A 509 5.88 -1.44 -3.41
CA ILE A 509 6.87 -1.47 -2.30
C ILE A 509 7.33 -2.91 -2.05
N PHE A 510 6.40 -3.88 -2.02
CA PHE A 510 6.72 -5.30 -1.86
C PHE A 510 7.61 -5.82 -2.98
N ASN A 511 7.27 -5.53 -4.24
CA ASN A 511 8.12 -5.86 -5.39
C ASN A 511 9.50 -5.18 -5.30
N TRP A 512 9.56 -3.92 -4.88
CA TRP A 512 10.83 -3.19 -4.69
C TRP A 512 11.71 -3.82 -3.60
N ILE A 513 11.13 -4.22 -2.45
CA ILE A 513 11.85 -4.98 -1.41
C ILE A 513 12.34 -6.32 -1.96
N LEU A 514 11.52 -7.03 -2.72
CA LEU A 514 11.90 -8.32 -3.31
C LEU A 514 13.02 -8.20 -4.35
N ASP A 515 13.02 -7.15 -5.16
CA ASP A 515 14.00 -6.94 -6.24
C ASP A 515 15.32 -6.33 -5.74
N GLU A 516 15.29 -5.41 -4.76
CA GLU A 516 16.48 -4.68 -4.29
C GLU A 516 17.08 -5.23 -2.98
N SER A 517 16.27 -5.77 -2.07
CA SER A 517 16.77 -6.19 -0.74
C SER A 517 17.34 -7.60 -0.71
N PHE A 518 17.03 -8.44 -1.71
CA PHE A 518 17.60 -9.79 -1.84
C PHE A 518 18.71 -9.79 -2.90
N PRO A 519 19.97 -10.08 -2.54
CA PRO A 519 21.05 -10.10 -3.51
C PRO A 519 20.81 -11.17 -4.58
N SER A 520 20.82 -10.76 -5.85
CA SER A 520 20.79 -11.68 -6.98
C SER A 520 21.89 -12.74 -6.87
N ALA A 521 21.65 -13.94 -7.39
CA ALA A 521 22.62 -15.05 -7.36
C ALA A 521 23.97 -14.77 -8.06
N LYS A 522 24.12 -13.59 -8.69
CA LYS A 522 25.34 -13.08 -9.34
C LYS A 522 26.00 -11.89 -8.61
N ALA A 523 25.50 -11.49 -7.43
CA ALA A 523 26.09 -10.39 -6.68
C ALA A 523 27.46 -10.81 -6.07
N GLU A 524 28.52 -10.08 -6.44
CA GLU A 524 29.87 -10.31 -5.91
C GLU A 524 29.95 -9.92 -4.42
N CYS A 525 30.52 -10.80 -3.60
CA CYS A 525 30.64 -10.59 -2.16
C CYS A 525 31.80 -9.63 -1.83
N CYS A 526 31.50 -8.35 -1.61
CA CYS A 526 32.49 -7.37 -1.17
C CYS A 526 32.42 -7.10 0.35
N GLY A 527 33.49 -7.44 1.07
CA GLY A 527 33.78 -6.91 2.41
C GLY A 527 33.78 -7.92 3.58
N PRO A 528 34.06 -7.45 4.81
CA PRO A 528 34.25 -8.30 6.00
C PRO A 528 32.98 -9.00 6.53
N LEU A 529 31.82 -8.79 5.89
CA LEU A 529 30.54 -9.41 6.21
C LEU A 529 30.20 -10.64 5.33
N ALA A 530 31.19 -11.19 4.61
CA ALA A 530 31.02 -12.27 3.63
C ALA A 530 30.23 -13.51 4.13
N PHE A 531 30.33 -13.85 5.41
CA PHE A 531 29.58 -14.95 6.04
C PHE A 531 28.06 -14.67 6.06
N LEU A 532 27.67 -13.46 6.46
CA LEU A 532 26.27 -13.03 6.48
C LEU A 532 25.69 -12.93 5.06
N THR A 533 26.48 -12.46 4.08
CA THR A 533 26.04 -12.43 2.67
C THR A 533 25.92 -13.81 2.05
N GLY A 534 26.73 -14.80 2.45
CA GLY A 534 26.58 -16.19 2.01
C GLY A 534 25.27 -16.83 2.47
N LEU A 535 24.86 -16.56 3.72
CA LEU A 535 23.54 -16.94 4.25
C LEU A 535 22.40 -16.23 3.49
N CYS A 536 22.58 -14.94 3.14
CA CYS A 536 21.67 -14.21 2.26
C CYS A 536 21.63 -14.79 0.83
N GLN A 537 22.75 -15.32 0.33
CA GLN A 537 22.91 -16.19 -0.86
C GLN A 537 21.82 -17.26 -0.95
N CYS A 538 21.78 -18.10 0.09
CA CYS A 538 20.88 -19.25 0.19
C CYS A 538 19.43 -18.83 0.42
N LEU A 539 19.19 -17.87 1.34
CA LEU A 539 17.84 -17.34 1.57
C LEU A 539 17.28 -16.63 0.34
N GLY A 540 18.08 -15.84 -0.37
CA GLY A 540 17.70 -15.16 -1.62
C GLY A 540 17.37 -16.11 -2.76
N LYS A 541 17.97 -17.30 -2.83
CA LYS A 541 17.56 -18.36 -3.77
C LYS A 541 16.18 -18.92 -3.42
N SER A 542 15.92 -19.22 -2.15
CA SER A 542 14.62 -19.75 -1.68
C SER A 542 13.49 -18.73 -1.78
N PHE A 543 13.73 -17.49 -1.31
CA PHE A 543 12.77 -16.39 -1.39
C PHE A 543 12.63 -15.86 -2.81
N GLY A 544 13.68 -15.87 -3.63
CA GLY A 544 13.62 -15.52 -5.04
C GLY A 544 12.77 -16.52 -5.83
N ALA A 545 12.98 -17.82 -5.65
CA ALA A 545 12.13 -18.85 -6.27
C ALA A 545 10.66 -18.77 -5.80
N CYS A 546 10.43 -18.51 -4.51
CA CYS A 546 9.08 -18.28 -3.97
C CYS A 546 8.46 -16.98 -4.52
N SER A 547 9.24 -15.91 -4.66
CA SER A 547 8.84 -14.62 -5.26
C SER A 547 8.46 -14.77 -6.73
N ASP A 548 9.28 -15.45 -7.53
CA ASP A 548 9.01 -15.68 -8.95
C ASP A 548 7.79 -16.59 -9.16
N THR A 549 7.59 -17.56 -8.26
CA THR A 549 6.39 -18.41 -8.22
C THR A 549 5.15 -17.61 -7.79
N CYS A 550 5.26 -16.74 -6.77
CA CYS A 550 4.18 -15.82 -6.40
C CYS A 550 3.88 -14.81 -7.52
N ARG A 551 4.89 -14.33 -8.26
CA ARG A 551 4.74 -13.39 -9.39
C ARG A 551 4.17 -14.04 -10.65
N SER A 552 4.24 -15.37 -10.78
CA SER A 552 3.57 -16.11 -11.85
C SER A 552 2.12 -16.51 -11.50
N HIS A 553 1.82 -16.76 -10.22
CA HIS A 553 0.47 -17.09 -9.75
C HIS A 553 -0.41 -15.88 -9.40
N LEU A 554 0.14 -14.81 -8.80
CA LEU A 554 -0.55 -13.52 -8.67
C LEU A 554 -0.62 -12.85 -10.04
N THR A 555 -1.78 -12.29 -10.38
CA THR A 555 -2.11 -11.79 -11.74
C THR A 555 -0.94 -11.06 -12.42
N PRO A 556 -0.37 -11.60 -13.52
CA PRO A 556 0.84 -11.05 -14.14
C PRO A 556 0.65 -9.61 -14.64
N THR A 557 -0.58 -9.20 -14.91
CA THR A 557 -1.02 -7.84 -15.24
C THR A 557 -0.76 -6.81 -14.13
N CYS A 558 -0.69 -7.24 -12.87
CA CYS A 558 -0.54 -6.35 -11.71
C CYS A 558 0.92 -6.20 -11.27
N CYS A 559 1.65 -7.32 -11.15
CA CYS A 559 2.91 -7.38 -10.41
C CYS A 559 4.18 -7.24 -11.27
N GLN A 560 4.11 -7.38 -12.60
CA GLN A 560 5.28 -7.20 -13.47
C GLN A 560 5.72 -5.73 -13.57
N ARG A 561 6.97 -5.47 -13.97
CA ARG A 561 7.52 -4.11 -14.18
C ARG A 561 6.80 -3.29 -15.27
N LYS A 562 5.99 -3.94 -16.12
CA LYS A 562 5.06 -3.32 -17.10
C LYS A 562 3.59 -3.33 -16.64
N GLY A 563 3.32 -3.85 -15.46
CA GLY A 563 1.98 -4.02 -14.90
C GLY A 563 1.43 -2.78 -14.21
N LEU A 564 0.18 -2.90 -13.74
CA LEU A 564 -0.62 -1.82 -13.16
C LEU A 564 0.10 -1.09 -12.00
N ALA A 565 0.91 -1.80 -11.20
CA ALA A 565 1.62 -1.21 -10.06
C ALA A 565 2.72 -0.20 -10.43
N TYR A 566 3.29 -0.29 -11.63
CA TYR A 566 4.29 0.66 -12.15
C TYR A 566 3.70 1.67 -13.15
N LYS A 567 2.49 1.41 -13.66
CA LYS A 567 1.71 2.37 -14.45
C LYS A 567 1.17 3.52 -13.58
N TYR A 568 0.52 3.22 -12.46
CA TYR A 568 -0.08 4.23 -11.58
C TYR A 568 0.92 4.70 -10.50
N THR A 569 1.57 5.83 -10.75
CA THR A 569 2.61 6.43 -9.89
C THR A 569 2.32 7.92 -9.63
N LYS A 570 3.08 8.55 -8.71
CA LYS A 570 3.06 10.00 -8.48
C LYS A 570 3.47 10.82 -9.73
N ASN A 571 4.27 10.24 -10.64
CA ASN A 571 4.80 10.91 -11.83
C ASN A 571 3.71 11.20 -12.89
N VAL A 572 2.49 10.68 -12.69
CA VAL A 572 1.31 11.01 -13.50
C VAL A 572 0.90 12.47 -13.33
N TYR A 573 1.06 13.05 -12.13
CA TYR A 573 0.72 14.47 -11.89
C TYR A 573 1.61 15.41 -12.70
N SER A 574 2.88 15.09 -12.86
CA SER A 574 3.80 15.85 -13.71
C SER A 574 3.29 15.95 -15.17
N ASP A 575 2.64 14.88 -15.67
CA ASP A 575 2.04 14.90 -17.00
C ASP A 575 0.70 15.65 -17.08
N ILE A 576 -0.13 15.52 -16.03
CA ILE A 576 -1.37 16.28 -15.90
C ILE A 576 -1.07 17.77 -15.91
N ILE A 577 -0.01 18.22 -15.23
CA ILE A 577 0.38 19.63 -15.16
C ILE A 577 0.95 20.13 -16.51
N ILE A 578 1.74 19.34 -17.24
CA ILE A 578 2.29 19.80 -18.53
C ILE A 578 1.23 19.79 -19.65
N ARG A 579 0.33 18.79 -19.68
CA ARG A 579 -0.58 18.57 -20.82
C ARG A 579 -2.07 18.73 -20.52
N SER A 580 -2.44 19.05 -19.28
CA SER A 580 -3.82 19.16 -18.79
C SER A 580 -4.68 17.93 -19.17
N GLN A 581 -4.14 16.72 -18.99
CA GLN A 581 -4.80 15.46 -19.40
C GLN A 581 -5.51 14.76 -18.23
N HIS A 582 -6.48 13.92 -18.57
CA HIS A 582 -7.10 12.96 -17.66
C HIS A 582 -6.06 12.00 -17.06
N PHE A 583 -6.28 11.55 -15.82
CA PHE A 583 -5.33 10.74 -15.05
C PHE A 583 -4.96 9.42 -15.73
N LEU A 584 -5.93 8.66 -16.25
CA LEU A 584 -5.66 7.37 -16.89
C LEU A 584 -4.85 7.51 -18.20
N PRO A 585 -5.23 8.37 -19.18
CA PRO A 585 -4.38 8.65 -20.35
C PRO A 585 -3.03 9.29 -20.00
N GLY A 586 -2.98 10.14 -18.96
CA GLY A 586 -1.73 10.71 -18.46
C GLY A 586 -0.78 9.63 -17.93
N SER A 587 -1.32 8.61 -17.25
CA SER A 587 -0.57 7.49 -16.70
C SER A 587 0.03 6.57 -17.76
N ASP A 588 -0.70 6.27 -18.84
CA ASP A 588 -0.13 5.54 -19.98
C ASP A 588 1.01 6.34 -20.64
N ARG A 589 0.78 7.63 -20.87
CA ARG A 589 1.73 8.45 -21.64
C ARG A 589 2.97 8.84 -20.83
N SER A 590 2.86 9.11 -19.54
CA SER A 590 4.02 9.38 -18.68
C SER A 590 4.94 8.17 -18.60
N SER A 591 4.37 6.97 -18.47
CA SER A 591 5.10 5.71 -18.56
C SER A 591 5.83 5.57 -19.91
N ILE A 592 5.16 5.85 -21.04
CA ILE A 592 5.80 5.81 -22.37
C ILE A 592 6.95 6.82 -22.50
N ILE A 593 6.79 8.05 -22.00
CA ILE A 593 7.84 9.08 -22.05
C ILE A 593 9.07 8.65 -21.25
N ILE A 594 8.87 8.17 -20.02
CA ILE A 594 9.94 7.68 -19.15
C ILE A 594 10.63 6.45 -19.76
N ASN A 595 9.87 5.49 -20.29
CA ASN A 595 10.42 4.25 -20.86
C ASN A 595 11.20 4.50 -22.17
N ASN A 596 10.85 5.53 -22.94
CA ASN A 596 11.59 5.92 -24.14
C ASN A 596 12.90 6.67 -23.80
N ALA A 597 12.90 7.47 -22.73
CA ALA A 597 14.07 8.18 -22.23
C ALA A 597 14.94 7.28 -21.33
N LYS A 598 15.65 6.30 -21.92
CA LYS A 598 16.50 5.33 -21.20
C LYS A 598 17.43 5.99 -20.16
N SER A 599 18.00 7.14 -20.52
CA SER A 599 18.89 7.94 -19.68
C SER A 599 18.22 8.43 -18.40
N CYS A 600 16.91 8.72 -18.43
CA CYS A 600 16.12 9.07 -17.25
C CYS A 600 15.55 7.83 -16.54
N GLN A 601 15.13 6.82 -17.30
CA GLN A 601 14.52 5.58 -16.78
C GLN A 601 15.40 4.89 -15.73
N LYS A 602 16.73 4.92 -15.92
CA LYS A 602 17.72 4.37 -14.98
C LYS A 602 17.69 5.03 -13.59
N TYR A 603 17.28 6.29 -13.51
CA TYR A 603 17.36 7.14 -12.31
C TYR A 603 16.01 7.42 -11.64
N MET A 604 14.91 6.98 -12.25
CA MET A 604 13.55 7.09 -11.70
C MET A 604 13.41 6.32 -10.39
N MET A 605 12.76 6.94 -9.40
CA MET A 605 12.48 6.39 -8.06
C MET A 605 13.75 6.01 -7.25
N CYS A 606 14.96 6.37 -7.69
CA CYS A 606 16.19 6.09 -6.93
C CYS A 606 16.21 6.75 -5.54
N LEU A 607 15.53 7.89 -5.37
CA LEU A 607 15.42 8.58 -4.08
C LEU A 607 14.28 8.03 -3.19
N THR A 608 13.43 7.13 -3.69
CA THR A 608 12.32 6.53 -2.91
C THR A 608 12.85 5.78 -1.68
N ILE A 609 14.08 5.27 -1.73
CA ILE A 609 14.76 4.66 -0.58
C ILE A 609 14.95 5.63 0.60
N ILE A 610 15.25 6.91 0.33
CA ILE A 610 15.37 7.94 1.36
C ILE A 610 14.00 8.18 2.00
N THR A 611 12.95 8.30 1.18
CA THR A 611 11.57 8.45 1.64
C THR A 611 11.10 7.28 2.51
N VAL A 612 11.39 6.03 2.11
CA VAL A 612 11.05 4.84 2.91
C VAL A 612 11.79 4.83 4.25
N ILE A 613 13.11 5.10 4.25
CA ILE A 613 13.92 5.16 5.48
C ILE A 613 13.40 6.26 6.41
N GLY A 614 13.12 7.46 5.89
CA GLY A 614 12.59 8.58 6.66
C GLY A 614 11.22 8.27 7.28
N VAL A 615 10.26 7.78 6.49
CA VAL A 615 8.92 7.41 6.95
C VAL A 615 8.97 6.35 8.07
N ILE A 616 9.76 5.27 7.88
CA ILE A 616 9.89 4.22 8.90
C ILE A 616 10.57 4.77 10.16
N THR A 617 11.62 5.58 10.02
CA THR A 617 12.39 6.14 11.14
C THR A 617 11.56 7.08 11.98
N VAL A 618 11.00 8.15 11.39
CA VAL A 618 10.26 9.16 12.13
C VAL A 618 8.92 8.61 12.63
N GLY A 619 8.27 7.73 11.86
CA GLY A 619 7.09 6.99 12.32
C GLY A 619 7.39 6.13 13.56
N SER A 620 8.50 5.39 13.55
CA SER A 620 8.91 4.55 14.70
C SER A 620 9.26 5.37 15.94
N LEU A 621 10.03 6.45 15.77
CA LEU A 621 10.35 7.38 16.86
C LEU A 621 9.09 8.00 17.47
N SER A 622 8.14 8.41 16.63
CA SER A 622 6.87 9.00 17.08
C SER A 622 5.98 7.97 17.79
N ALA A 623 5.97 6.71 17.33
CA ALA A 623 5.27 5.62 18.00
C ALA A 623 5.88 5.26 19.37
N VAL A 624 7.21 5.19 19.46
CA VAL A 624 7.93 4.98 20.73
C VAL A 624 7.70 6.16 21.68
N MET A 625 7.75 7.40 21.20
CA MET A 625 7.43 8.58 22.01
C MET A 625 5.98 8.54 22.51
N THR A 626 5.03 8.19 21.65
CA THR A 626 3.61 7.99 22.01
C THR A 626 3.47 6.96 23.12
N TYR A 627 4.14 5.81 22.99
CA TYR A 627 4.12 4.74 23.98
C TYR A 627 4.71 5.20 25.33
N ILE A 628 5.85 5.89 25.31
CA ILE A 628 6.50 6.43 26.51
C ILE A 628 5.60 7.47 27.19
N VAL A 629 4.98 8.40 26.45
CA VAL A 629 4.06 9.40 27.01
C VAL A 629 2.88 8.72 27.69
N ILE A 630 2.23 7.74 27.03
CA ILE A 630 1.09 7.02 27.62
C ILE A 630 1.49 6.33 28.92
N LEU A 631 2.64 5.66 28.98
CA LEU A 631 3.11 4.98 30.20
C LEU A 631 3.55 5.94 31.31
N ARG A 632 4.19 7.07 30.96
CA ARG A 632 4.76 8.04 31.92
C ARG A 632 3.74 9.04 32.45
N THR A 633 2.66 9.32 31.73
CA THR A 633 1.61 10.24 32.17
C THR A 633 0.61 9.54 33.10
N PRO A 634 0.54 9.90 34.40
CA PRO A 634 -0.29 9.19 35.39
C PRO A 634 -1.78 9.10 35.02
N SER A 635 -2.34 10.13 34.38
CA SER A 635 -3.75 10.15 33.95
C SER A 635 -4.06 9.18 32.81
N LEU A 636 -3.06 8.68 32.08
CA LEU A 636 -3.24 7.77 30.96
C LEU A 636 -2.86 6.31 31.31
N SER A 637 -1.86 6.13 32.18
CA SER A 637 -1.39 4.81 32.61
C SER A 637 -2.02 4.28 33.89
N HIS A 638 -2.52 5.13 34.81
CA HIS A 638 -3.12 4.61 36.03
C HIS A 638 -4.51 4.01 35.77
N PRO A 639 -4.75 2.76 36.20
CA PRO A 639 -6.03 2.08 36.02
C PRO A 639 -7.18 2.69 36.85
N THR A 640 -6.90 3.58 37.80
CA THR A 640 -7.94 4.34 38.51
C THR A 640 -8.39 5.59 37.75
N SER A 641 -7.67 6.01 36.70
CA SER A 641 -7.99 7.21 35.92
C SER A 641 -9.16 6.99 34.97
N SER A 642 -9.99 8.03 34.78
CA SER A 642 -11.09 8.04 33.82
C SER A 642 -10.63 8.08 32.36
N THR A 643 -9.43 8.61 32.09
CA THR A 643 -8.79 8.69 30.76
C THR A 643 -7.76 7.57 30.54
N PHE A 644 -7.87 6.46 31.26
CA PHE A 644 -6.98 5.31 31.14
C PHE A 644 -7.01 4.70 29.73
N ILE A 645 -5.83 4.56 29.11
CA ILE A 645 -5.65 3.96 27.80
C ILE A 645 -5.41 2.45 27.96
N THR A 646 -6.42 1.64 27.62
CA THR A 646 -6.41 0.19 27.83
C THR A 646 -5.41 -0.56 26.92
N SER A 647 -5.11 -0.03 25.73
CA SER A 647 -4.14 -0.60 24.78
C SER A 647 -3.20 0.49 24.25
N PRO A 648 -2.11 0.80 24.97
CA PRO A 648 -1.10 1.77 24.52
C PRO A 648 -0.46 1.39 23.17
N MET A 649 -0.35 0.09 22.89
CA MET A 649 0.19 -0.42 21.61
C MET A 649 -0.71 -0.06 20.43
N ALA A 650 -2.04 -0.16 20.55
CA ALA A 650 -2.95 0.20 19.47
C ALA A 650 -2.87 1.71 19.13
N VAL A 651 -2.79 2.56 20.15
CA VAL A 651 -2.61 4.01 19.98
C VAL A 651 -1.24 4.32 19.35
N SER A 652 -0.19 3.62 19.76
CA SER A 652 1.16 3.80 19.21
C SER A 652 1.29 3.32 17.76
N LEU A 653 0.59 2.26 17.36
CA LEU A 653 0.52 1.79 15.96
C LEU A 653 -0.26 2.78 15.07
N PHE A 654 -1.34 3.37 15.59
CA PHE A 654 -2.03 4.44 14.87
C PHE A 654 -1.16 5.70 14.76
N ALA A 655 -0.42 6.06 15.81
CA ALA A 655 0.57 7.13 15.76
C ALA A 655 1.67 6.85 14.73
N PHE A 656 2.21 5.63 14.65
CA PHE A 656 3.15 5.22 13.60
C PHE A 656 2.59 5.51 12.21
N TRP A 657 1.36 5.06 11.93
CA TRP A 657 0.72 5.24 10.63
C TRP A 657 0.49 6.72 10.30
N LEU A 658 -0.12 7.48 11.22
CA LEU A 658 -0.40 8.90 11.04
C LEU A 658 0.92 9.68 10.83
N SER A 659 1.89 9.54 11.74
CA SER A 659 3.20 10.17 11.64
C SER A 659 3.97 9.77 10.38
N GLY A 660 3.86 8.52 9.95
CA GLY A 660 4.44 8.04 8.69
C GLY A 660 3.83 8.73 7.46
N THR A 661 2.51 8.88 7.40
CA THR A 661 1.84 9.61 6.30
C THR A 661 2.13 11.11 6.28
N ILE A 662 2.52 11.69 7.43
CA ILE A 662 2.96 13.09 7.56
C ILE A 662 4.42 13.23 7.12
N THR A 663 5.30 12.39 7.65
CA THR A 663 6.73 12.34 7.28
C THR A 663 6.89 12.10 5.77
N TYR A 664 5.99 11.33 5.16
CA TYR A 664 5.94 11.15 3.72
C TYR A 664 5.89 12.49 2.98
N GLY A 665 5.03 13.43 3.39
CA GLY A 665 4.89 14.77 2.80
C GLY A 665 6.18 15.60 2.82
N PHE A 666 6.99 15.49 3.89
CA PHE A 666 8.30 16.14 3.97
C PHE A 666 9.35 15.42 3.12
N THR A 667 9.43 14.10 3.23
CA THR A 667 10.47 13.29 2.57
C THR A 667 10.24 13.10 1.07
N MET A 668 9.02 13.28 0.58
CA MET A 668 8.72 13.32 -0.85
C MET A 668 9.24 14.59 -1.54
N LEU A 669 9.66 15.63 -0.80
CA LEU A 669 10.30 16.82 -1.38
C LEU A 669 11.62 16.49 -2.08
N PHE A 670 12.34 15.44 -1.66
CA PHE A 670 13.49 14.93 -2.39
C PHE A 670 13.03 14.05 -3.56
N ASP A 671 12.30 12.98 -3.24
CA ASP A 671 11.98 11.89 -4.15
C ASP A 671 11.03 12.29 -5.31
N HIS A 672 10.01 13.11 -5.06
CA HIS A 672 9.12 13.57 -6.13
C HIS A 672 9.71 14.73 -6.94
N THR A 673 10.59 15.55 -6.35
CA THR A 673 11.29 16.62 -7.07
C THR A 673 12.29 16.03 -8.06
N ALA A 674 13.14 15.09 -7.66
CA ALA A 674 14.05 14.38 -8.58
C ALA A 674 13.28 13.73 -9.74
N ASP A 675 12.22 12.99 -9.43
CA ASP A 675 11.41 12.33 -10.46
C ASP A 675 10.74 13.33 -11.41
N THR A 676 10.24 14.46 -10.90
CA THR A 676 9.61 15.48 -11.74
C THR A 676 10.65 16.22 -12.60
N LEU A 677 11.82 16.55 -12.08
CA LEU A 677 12.88 17.20 -12.86
C LEU A 677 13.39 16.30 -14.01
N LEU A 678 13.58 15.00 -13.74
CA LEU A 678 13.91 14.01 -14.77
C LEU A 678 12.78 13.83 -15.79
N TYR A 679 11.52 13.89 -15.34
CA TYR A 679 10.36 13.89 -16.25
C TYR A 679 10.33 15.12 -17.15
N CYS A 680 10.56 16.30 -16.60
CA CYS A 680 10.64 17.56 -17.37
C CYS A 680 11.76 17.51 -18.42
N TYR A 681 12.94 16.97 -18.07
CA TYR A 681 14.02 16.75 -19.05
C TYR A 681 13.59 15.80 -20.18
N ALA A 682 13.00 14.64 -19.83
CA ALA A 682 12.53 13.66 -20.81
C ALA A 682 11.41 14.23 -21.73
N TRP A 683 10.55 15.10 -21.18
CA TRP A 683 9.53 15.82 -21.94
C TRP A 683 10.15 16.89 -22.86
N ASN A 684 10.99 17.76 -22.33
CA ASN A 684 11.64 18.86 -23.08
C ASN A 684 12.42 18.28 -24.27
N LYS A 685 13.33 17.31 -24.02
CA LYS A 685 14.10 16.60 -25.06
C LYS A 685 13.24 15.87 -26.11
N LYS A 686 11.99 15.52 -25.78
CA LYS A 686 11.02 14.94 -26.72
C LYS A 686 10.30 16.01 -27.55
N PHE A 687 9.96 17.14 -26.95
CA PHE A 687 9.15 18.19 -27.56
C PHE A 687 10.01 19.10 -28.44
N ASN A 688 11.07 19.68 -27.86
CA ASN A 688 12.02 20.53 -28.56
C ASN A 688 13.42 20.32 -27.94
N LYS A 689 14.36 19.82 -28.75
CA LYS A 689 15.72 19.53 -28.27
C LYS A 689 16.56 20.78 -28.09
N ASP A 690 16.32 21.78 -28.94
CA ASP A 690 17.13 23.00 -29.00
C ASP A 690 16.86 23.90 -27.78
N THR A 691 15.73 23.69 -27.10
CA THR A 691 15.38 24.37 -25.84
C THR A 691 15.90 23.68 -24.58
N VAL A 692 16.55 22.51 -24.68
CA VAL A 692 16.98 21.75 -23.49
C VAL A 692 17.98 22.53 -22.64
N ASP A 693 18.99 23.13 -23.28
CA ASP A 693 20.11 23.77 -22.58
C ASP A 693 19.70 25.06 -21.84
N PHE A 694 18.69 25.78 -22.35
CA PHE A 694 18.12 26.96 -21.71
C PHE A 694 17.36 26.65 -20.41
N PHE A 695 16.88 25.41 -20.23
CA PHE A 695 15.99 25.03 -19.12
C PHE A 695 16.62 24.03 -18.12
N VAL A 696 17.46 23.09 -18.57
CA VAL A 696 17.96 21.97 -17.72
C VAL A 696 18.95 22.43 -16.64
N PRO A 697 18.68 22.24 -15.32
CA PRO A 697 19.63 22.60 -14.26
C PRO A 697 20.98 21.90 -14.43
N GLU A 698 22.10 22.57 -14.13
CA GLU A 698 23.45 21.98 -14.32
C GLU A 698 23.67 20.70 -13.52
N SER A 699 23.11 20.63 -12.31
CA SER A 699 23.14 19.45 -11.44
C SER A 699 22.54 18.20 -12.09
N ILE A 700 21.51 18.35 -12.93
CA ILE A 700 20.89 17.27 -13.72
C ILE A 700 21.54 17.15 -15.09
N GLY A 701 21.94 18.26 -15.70
CA GLY A 701 22.72 18.30 -16.93
C GLY A 701 23.91 17.35 -16.84
N ASN A 702 24.76 17.51 -15.82
CA ASN A 702 25.95 16.67 -15.61
C ASN A 702 25.60 15.18 -15.39
N LEU A 703 24.50 14.87 -14.72
CA LEU A 703 24.07 13.48 -14.47
C LEU A 703 23.60 12.78 -15.75
N VAL A 704 22.89 13.50 -16.64
CA VAL A 704 22.30 12.93 -17.85
C VAL A 704 23.23 13.12 -19.08
N ALA A 705 24.14 14.09 -19.06
CA ALA A 705 25.09 14.40 -20.13
C ALA A 705 26.07 13.25 -20.40
N HIS A 706 26.50 12.51 -19.38
CA HIS A 706 27.31 11.30 -19.55
C HIS A 706 26.66 10.20 -20.41
N LEU A 707 25.37 10.32 -20.76
CA LEU A 707 24.65 9.40 -21.65
C LEU A 707 24.28 10.03 -23.00
N ILE A 708 24.49 11.34 -23.18
CA ILE A 708 24.23 12.07 -24.44
C ILE A 708 25.15 11.57 -25.56
N GLU A 709 26.42 11.27 -25.25
CA GLU A 709 27.42 10.83 -26.23
C GLU A 709 27.22 9.38 -26.72
N ALA A 710 26.49 8.53 -25.97
CA ALA A 710 26.56 7.08 -26.15
C ALA A 710 25.30 6.41 -26.76
N SER A 711 24.11 7.05 -26.76
CA SER A 711 22.88 6.32 -27.14
C SER A 711 21.67 7.09 -27.68
N ASP A 712 21.61 8.42 -27.57
CA ASP A 712 20.35 9.17 -27.75
C ASP A 712 20.06 9.64 -29.19
N ALA A 713 20.28 8.74 -30.15
CA ALA A 713 19.55 8.76 -31.41
C ALA A 713 18.07 8.45 -31.11
N TYR A 714 17.30 9.50 -30.79
CA TYR A 714 15.84 9.44 -30.74
C TYR A 714 15.35 8.77 -32.03
N GLN A 715 14.77 7.57 -31.94
CA GLN A 715 14.15 6.96 -33.11
C GLN A 715 12.99 7.86 -33.51
N TYR A 716 13.24 8.68 -34.53
CA TYR A 716 12.20 9.45 -35.19
C TYR A 716 11.16 8.46 -35.70
N PHE A 717 9.99 8.46 -35.06
CA PHE A 717 8.76 7.97 -35.68
C PHE A 717 8.38 8.79 -36.93
N GLY A 718 9.15 9.84 -37.26
CA GLY A 718 9.23 10.50 -38.57
C GLY A 718 9.84 9.66 -39.70
N SER A 719 9.86 8.34 -39.60
CA SER A 719 9.93 7.43 -40.76
C SER A 719 8.86 6.34 -40.72
N ALA A 720 7.64 6.71 -40.33
CA ALA A 720 6.46 5.99 -40.79
C ALA A 720 6.54 5.85 -42.31
N ARG A 721 6.57 4.60 -42.82
CA ARG A 721 6.64 4.36 -44.26
C ARG A 721 5.46 5.07 -44.95
N PRO A 722 5.63 5.70 -46.13
CA PRO A 722 4.56 6.44 -46.81
C PRO A 722 3.26 5.63 -46.97
N GLU A 723 3.42 4.31 -47.06
CA GLU A 723 2.38 3.28 -47.04
C GLU A 723 1.32 3.44 -45.92
N MET A 724 1.67 4.00 -44.75
CA MET A 724 0.74 4.09 -43.61
C MET A 724 -0.22 5.29 -43.64
N TYR A 725 0.07 6.36 -44.38
CA TYR A 725 -0.84 7.52 -44.46
C TYR A 725 -1.93 7.36 -45.54
N LEU A 726 -1.70 6.50 -46.54
CA LEU A 726 -2.66 6.22 -47.62
C LEU A 726 -3.47 4.91 -47.41
N ALA A 727 -3.07 4.06 -46.47
CA ALA A 727 -3.72 2.76 -46.22
C ALA A 727 -5.18 2.86 -45.75
N SER A 728 -5.60 3.99 -45.18
CA SER A 728 -6.98 4.24 -44.71
C SER A 728 -7.99 4.42 -45.85
N TRP A 729 -7.52 4.75 -47.06
CA TRP A 729 -8.37 5.22 -48.17
C TRP A 729 -8.18 4.47 -49.50
N MET A 730 -7.22 3.54 -49.61
CA MET A 730 -7.01 2.77 -50.84
C MET A 730 -7.89 1.51 -50.93
N PRO A 731 -8.45 1.19 -52.11
CA PRO A 731 -9.22 -0.04 -52.33
C PRO A 731 -8.43 -1.32 -52.01
N LYS A 732 -9.09 -2.30 -51.39
CA LYS A 732 -8.47 -3.58 -50.95
C LYS A 732 -7.71 -4.32 -52.06
N THR A 733 -8.19 -4.23 -53.30
CA THR A 733 -7.58 -4.87 -54.48
C THR A 733 -6.12 -4.44 -54.72
N TYR A 734 -5.75 -3.18 -54.46
CA TYR A 734 -4.35 -2.75 -54.61
C TYR A 734 -3.42 -3.39 -53.56
N ARG A 735 -3.93 -3.63 -52.35
CA ARG A 735 -3.19 -4.22 -51.23
C ARG A 735 -2.78 -5.67 -51.51
N GLU A 736 -3.65 -6.43 -52.17
CA GLU A 736 -3.38 -7.82 -52.57
C GLU A 736 -2.32 -7.88 -53.68
N THR A 737 -2.38 -7.00 -54.69
CA THR A 737 -1.39 -6.94 -55.77
C THR A 737 0.01 -6.61 -55.25
N VAL A 738 0.14 -5.70 -54.28
CA VAL A 738 1.43 -5.36 -53.66
C VAL A 738 1.98 -6.51 -52.81
N ASN A 739 1.13 -7.19 -52.03
CA ASN A 739 1.53 -8.36 -51.25
C ASN A 739 2.03 -9.49 -52.15
N ASN A 740 1.32 -9.80 -53.25
CA ASN A 740 1.73 -10.84 -54.20
C ASN A 740 3.09 -10.49 -54.86
N ARG A 741 3.30 -9.24 -55.30
CA ARG A 741 4.61 -8.78 -55.82
C ARG A 741 5.74 -8.93 -54.80
N ASN A 742 5.48 -8.69 -53.51
CA ASN A 742 6.49 -8.81 -52.46
C ASN A 742 6.81 -10.28 -52.12
N SER A 743 5.82 -11.18 -52.12
CA SER A 743 6.04 -12.62 -51.98
C SER A 743 6.86 -13.18 -53.16
N GLN A 744 6.52 -12.78 -54.38
CA GLN A 744 7.24 -13.21 -55.59
C GLN A 744 8.68 -12.68 -55.62
N ARG A 745 8.92 -11.43 -55.18
CA ARG A 745 10.28 -10.90 -54.96
C ARG A 745 11.10 -11.67 -53.92
N LYS A 746 10.47 -12.23 -52.88
CA LYS A 746 11.16 -13.09 -51.90
C LYS A 746 11.54 -14.45 -52.49
N GLN A 747 10.63 -15.10 -53.21
CA GLN A 747 10.90 -16.37 -53.90
C GLN A 747 12.04 -16.22 -54.92
N ASN A 748 12.01 -15.18 -55.75
CA ASN A 748 13.08 -14.92 -56.72
C ASN A 748 14.45 -14.69 -56.06
N LYS A 749 14.50 -14.05 -54.88
CA LYS A 749 15.75 -13.90 -54.11
C LYS A 749 16.26 -15.23 -53.55
N GLN A 750 15.37 -16.10 -53.07
CA GLN A 750 15.76 -17.43 -52.57
C GLN A 750 16.27 -18.33 -53.70
N GLN A 751 15.62 -18.32 -54.88
CA GLN A 751 16.11 -19.03 -56.05
C GLN A 751 17.48 -18.50 -56.52
N ALA A 752 17.69 -17.18 -56.53
CA ALA A 752 18.99 -16.59 -56.87
C ALA A 752 20.12 -16.96 -55.88
N GLN A 753 19.81 -17.11 -54.59
CA GLN A 753 20.78 -17.62 -53.60
C GLN A 753 21.09 -19.10 -53.80
N GLN A 754 20.08 -19.94 -54.10
CA GLN A 754 20.29 -21.35 -54.41
C GLN A 754 21.11 -21.56 -55.69
N SER A 755 20.89 -20.75 -56.74
CA SER A 755 21.72 -20.82 -57.96
C SER A 755 23.16 -20.38 -57.73
N MET A 756 23.42 -19.40 -56.87
CA MET A 756 24.80 -19.03 -56.50
C MET A 756 25.49 -20.13 -55.68
N GLN A 757 24.78 -20.79 -54.75
CA GLN A 757 25.34 -21.91 -53.99
C GLN A 757 25.66 -23.12 -54.90
N SER A 758 24.81 -23.45 -55.87
CA SER A 758 25.09 -24.54 -56.81
C SER A 758 26.31 -24.24 -57.70
N GLN A 759 26.45 -22.99 -58.17
CA GLN A 759 27.64 -22.55 -58.91
C GLN A 759 28.91 -22.63 -58.07
N GLN A 760 28.90 -22.14 -56.82
CA GLN A 760 30.06 -22.24 -55.91
C GLN A 760 30.49 -23.68 -55.65
N MET A 761 29.52 -24.59 -55.45
CA MET A 761 29.81 -26.01 -55.22
C MET A 761 30.40 -26.70 -56.46
N SER A 762 29.93 -26.33 -57.66
CA SER A 762 30.51 -26.82 -58.93
C SER A 762 31.94 -26.31 -59.16
N ALA A 763 32.24 -25.06 -58.76
CA ALA A 763 33.57 -24.49 -58.86
C ALA A 763 34.58 -25.20 -57.92
N GLN A 764 34.19 -25.52 -56.68
CA GLN A 764 35.06 -26.25 -55.75
C GLN A 764 35.38 -27.67 -56.21
N MET A 765 34.43 -28.38 -56.83
CA MET A 765 34.71 -29.70 -57.42
C MET A 765 35.67 -29.65 -58.62
N SER A 766 35.77 -28.50 -59.30
CA SER A 766 36.69 -28.34 -60.43
C SER A 766 38.14 -28.08 -60.01
N SER A 767 38.40 -27.47 -58.85
CA SER A 767 39.76 -27.13 -58.41
C SER A 767 40.53 -28.29 -57.78
N GLN A 768 39.86 -29.32 -57.24
CA GLN A 768 40.50 -30.48 -56.62
C GLN A 768 41.13 -31.48 -57.62
N ARG A 769 41.07 -31.23 -58.93
CA ARG A 769 41.46 -32.20 -59.98
C ARG A 769 42.80 -31.92 -60.68
N MET A 770 43.63 -31.02 -60.16
CA MET A 770 44.81 -30.47 -60.87
C MET A 770 46.13 -30.42 -60.07
N GLN A 771 46.30 -31.18 -58.98
CA GLN A 771 47.59 -31.22 -58.26
C GLN A 771 48.11 -32.65 -58.07
N ASP A 772 49.43 -32.76 -58.24
CA ASP A 772 50.32 -33.95 -58.23
C ASP A 772 50.20 -34.91 -59.44
N PRO A 773 51.35 -35.43 -59.99
CA PRO A 773 52.49 -35.97 -59.21
C PRO A 773 53.92 -35.64 -59.71
N SER A 774 54.95 -35.95 -58.89
CA SER A 774 56.00 -36.95 -59.21
C SER A 774 57.12 -37.01 -58.14
N PHE A 775 57.92 -38.10 -58.16
CA PHE A 775 58.56 -38.68 -56.97
C PHE A 775 59.89 -39.40 -57.30
N THR A 776 60.97 -39.12 -56.57
CA THR A 776 62.26 -39.87 -56.50
C THR A 776 63.04 -39.42 -55.25
N GLY A 777 63.75 -40.22 -54.44
CA GLY A 777 63.85 -41.69 -54.35
C GLY A 777 65.14 -42.14 -53.60
N ASN A 778 65.02 -43.16 -52.74
CA ASN A 778 66.09 -44.07 -52.25
C ASN A 778 67.07 -43.56 -51.12
N PRO A 779 67.90 -44.43 -50.47
CA PRO A 779 67.60 -44.88 -49.08
C PRO A 779 68.80 -44.90 -48.09
N ASP A 780 68.56 -45.19 -46.80
CA ASP A 780 69.25 -46.24 -46.01
C ASP A 780 68.75 -46.30 -44.53
N ASP A 781 69.02 -47.43 -43.86
CA ASP A 781 68.39 -48.00 -42.64
C ASP A 781 69.18 -47.64 -41.32
N PRO A 782 68.84 -48.10 -40.08
CA PRO A 782 67.57 -48.62 -39.52
C PRO A 782 67.08 -47.96 -38.21
N GLY A 783 65.80 -48.20 -37.88
CA GLY A 783 65.37 -48.57 -36.51
C GLY A 783 64.41 -47.63 -35.75
N GLY A 784 63.18 -48.10 -35.46
CA GLY A 784 62.39 -47.58 -34.33
C GLY A 784 60.86 -47.44 -34.47
N GLN A 785 60.13 -48.55 -34.29
CA GLN A 785 58.81 -48.66 -33.61
C GLN A 785 57.52 -47.92 -34.09
N TYR A 786 56.44 -48.74 -34.08
CA TYR A 786 55.00 -48.45 -33.87
C TYR A 786 54.03 -48.02 -35.02
N VAL A 787 52.80 -48.53 -34.82
CA VAL A 787 51.47 -48.20 -35.40
C VAL A 787 50.97 -49.04 -36.59
N ASN A 788 49.75 -49.59 -36.42
CA ASN A 788 49.02 -50.50 -37.31
C ASN A 788 48.31 -49.77 -38.48
N MET A 789 48.23 -50.45 -39.63
CA MET A 789 47.29 -50.16 -40.74
C MET A 789 46.09 -51.14 -40.74
N GLY A 790 45.07 -50.84 -41.56
CA GLY A 790 44.04 -51.81 -41.99
C GLY A 790 42.62 -51.22 -41.96
N TYR A 791 42.21 -50.40 -42.94
CA TYR A 791 41.54 -50.81 -44.19
C TYR A 791 40.29 -51.69 -44.01
N ALA A 792 39.13 -51.19 -44.46
CA ALA A 792 38.32 -51.78 -45.54
C ALA A 792 36.96 -51.07 -45.71
N THR A 793 36.46 -51.03 -46.95
CA THR A 793 35.05 -50.80 -47.31
C THR A 793 34.47 -52.11 -47.90
N PRO A 794 33.27 -52.15 -48.48
CA PRO A 794 32.00 -52.39 -47.78
C PRO A 794 31.25 -53.66 -48.28
N ASP A 795 30.26 -54.16 -47.55
CA ASP A 795 28.93 -54.53 -48.12
C ASP A 795 27.95 -55.18 -47.12
N GLN A 796 26.66 -54.92 -47.36
CA GLN A 796 25.44 -55.75 -47.17
C GLN A 796 25.08 -56.55 -45.89
N GLN A 797 23.76 -56.69 -45.74
CA GLN A 797 22.95 -57.71 -45.03
C GLN A 797 22.59 -57.57 -43.53
N GLU A 798 21.28 -57.67 -43.27
CA GLU A 798 20.58 -58.04 -42.03
C GLU A 798 20.84 -59.55 -41.70
N PRO A 799 20.30 -60.20 -40.63
CA PRO A 799 19.30 -59.78 -39.63
C PRO A 799 19.60 -60.23 -38.16
N GLU A 800 18.56 -60.23 -37.29
CA GLU A 800 18.45 -60.84 -35.94
C GLU A 800 19.24 -60.16 -34.78
N GLY A 801 18.79 -60.15 -33.51
CA GLY A 801 17.53 -60.60 -32.89
C GLY A 801 17.61 -60.62 -31.34
N GLY A 802 16.48 -60.44 -30.61
CA GLY A 802 16.37 -60.56 -29.13
C GLY A 802 16.14 -59.22 -28.40
N TYR A 803 14.92 -58.78 -27.99
CA TYR A 803 13.96 -59.32 -26.99
C TYR A 803 14.52 -59.36 -25.54
N TYR A 804 13.82 -58.89 -24.49
CA TYR A 804 12.44 -59.23 -24.07
C TYR A 804 11.70 -58.12 -23.26
N PHE A 805 10.41 -57.88 -23.58
CA PHE A 805 9.21 -57.64 -22.72
C PHE A 805 9.20 -56.58 -21.59
N GLY A 806 8.07 -55.97 -21.17
CA GLY A 806 6.61 -56.01 -21.50
C GLY A 806 5.92 -54.93 -20.61
N ASN A 807 4.71 -54.38 -20.82
CA ASN A 807 3.37 -54.96 -21.04
C ASN A 807 2.36 -53.84 -21.47
N PRO A 808 1.05 -54.10 -21.78
CA PRO A 808 0.36 -53.36 -22.85
C PRO A 808 -1.09 -52.83 -22.58
N MET A 809 -1.70 -52.26 -23.65
CA MET A 809 -3.14 -52.15 -24.00
C MET A 809 -4.04 -51.12 -23.25
N TYR A 810 -4.78 -50.21 -23.94
CA TYR A 810 -6.07 -50.36 -24.68
C TYR A 810 -7.22 -50.84 -23.76
N SER A 811 -8.48 -50.35 -23.76
CA SER A 811 -9.23 -49.30 -24.50
C SER A 811 -10.45 -48.86 -23.61
N GLY A 812 -11.51 -48.10 -23.97
CA GLY A 812 -11.91 -47.42 -25.21
C GLY A 812 -13.45 -47.37 -25.44
N GLY A 813 -14.09 -46.19 -25.31
CA GLY A 813 -15.47 -45.92 -25.81
C GLY A 813 -16.60 -45.63 -24.80
N GLY A 814 -17.18 -44.42 -24.90
CA GLY A 814 -18.60 -44.22 -25.32
C GLY A 814 -19.79 -44.39 -24.35
N TYR A 815 -20.62 -43.34 -24.32
CA TYR A 815 -22.08 -43.27 -24.11
C TYR A 815 -22.72 -42.93 -22.73
N ASP A 816 -23.79 -42.13 -22.89
CA ASP A 816 -24.79 -41.57 -21.98
C ASP A 816 -25.25 -42.37 -20.75
N SER A 817 -25.61 -41.65 -19.68
CA SER A 817 -27.02 -41.63 -19.24
C SER A 817 -27.32 -40.55 -18.17
N SER A 818 -28.59 -40.13 -18.16
CA SER A 818 -29.19 -39.15 -17.26
C SER A 818 -29.45 -39.64 -15.83
N GLY A 819 -29.42 -38.75 -14.83
CA GLY A 819 -29.93 -39.03 -13.48
C GLY A 819 -30.29 -37.78 -12.68
N ARG A 820 -31.59 -37.54 -12.44
CA ARG A 820 -32.13 -36.57 -11.47
C ARG A 820 -32.36 -37.25 -10.11
N TYR A 821 -32.15 -36.52 -9.01
CA TYR A 821 -32.91 -36.49 -7.73
C TYR A 821 -32.25 -35.33 -6.93
N VAL A 822 -32.87 -34.25 -6.45
CA VAL A 822 -34.14 -34.02 -5.71
C VAL A 822 -34.25 -34.84 -4.42
N GLY A 823 -34.05 -34.15 -3.29
CA GLY A 823 -34.33 -34.64 -1.94
C GLY A 823 -34.14 -33.48 -0.96
N ALA A 824 -35.19 -33.11 -0.24
CA ALA A 824 -35.19 -31.98 0.70
C ALA A 824 -34.91 -32.43 2.15
N GLY A 825 -34.50 -31.49 2.99
CA GLY A 825 -34.32 -31.61 4.43
C GLY A 825 -34.11 -30.23 5.04
#